data_AF-A0A8H6YAB2-F1
#
_entry.id   AF-A0A8H6YAB2-F1
#
_cell.length_a   1.000
_cell.length_b   1.000
_cell.length_c   1.000
_cell.angle_alpha   90.00
_cell.angle_beta   90.00
_cell.angle_gamma   90.00
#
_symmetry.space_group_name_H-M   'P 1'
#
loop_
_entity.id
_entity.type
_entity.pdbx_description
1 polymer ?
#
loop_
_entity_poly.entity_id
_entity_poly.type
_entity_poly.pdbx_seq_one_letter_code
_entity_poly.pdbx_strand_id
1 'polypeptide(L)'
;MHDFFTSNTGTQKIYVLYGLGGAGKTQIALKFIKELSFNFSDIFIDTSTIATIDIGLKNIAIIKGCGDSAEEGLLWLTSQAQGWLLLFNNADDPTINMQDFFPECDHGNIIITSQNPGLCVYAGSDSLVSDMEEKDAVLLLLKSAAQRVTATAEQIAAEIVKALCYLPLAIVQAGAFISKSRNLGNYLELYTKNQAKLLREKPAQSQDHYKWTVYATWQMSFDQLSPVAAMLLQHCSFLHYNGISEAIFSYASKYSSNSGGPPEEGLRETLEFLSYFCGPTREWDSLQITMVMNDIQAYSLMGFDEKTKLFSIHPLVHAWGRATISDPDRCMLTMSNILGMTLAECSKWDSLLTSLVLCPHVELAVQTSADLAWIFRHHYGLLFNEAGEYKESAGMLETVLEEENRLLGDKHPDTLVTMGNLASTYSDLGEYGKASVLQMAVLEKQKQILGDNHPDTLLAMGNLASTYSDLGKYEKASVLQMAVLEKQKQILGDNHPHILLAMGNLASTYSHLGQYGKASVLQMAVLEKRKQILGDNHPSTLLAMGNLARTYTNLGEYEHASDFEIAVLEKRKQILGDNHPSTLLAMGNLARTYTNLGEYEHASDFEIAVLEKRKQILGDNHPSTLLAMGNLARTYTNLGEYEHASDFEIAVLEKRKQILGDNHPHTLLAMGNLARTYSHLGGV
;
A
#
# COMPACT_ATOMS: atom_id res chain seq x y z
N MET A 1 -9.73 29.69 0.25
CA MET A 1 -9.42 28.46 1.03
C MET A 1 -9.86 28.51 2.49
N HIS A 2 -9.39 29.45 3.33
CA HIS A 2 -9.77 29.52 4.76
C HIS A 2 -11.29 29.61 4.99
N ASP A 3 -11.97 30.54 4.33
CA ASP A 3 -13.43 30.70 4.44
C ASP A 3 -14.19 29.45 3.96
N PHE A 4 -13.65 28.78 2.94
CA PHE A 4 -14.24 27.57 2.39
C PHE A 4 -14.20 26.42 3.41
N PHE A 5 -13.05 26.14 4.03
CA PHE A 5 -12.94 25.04 5.00
C PHE A 5 -13.57 25.37 6.36
N THR A 6 -13.66 26.64 6.76
CA THR A 6 -14.25 27.05 8.05
C THR A 6 -15.77 27.19 8.06
N SER A 7 -16.44 27.18 6.90
CA SER A 7 -17.91 27.15 6.83
C SER A 7 -18.48 25.84 7.40
N ASN A 8 -19.57 25.84 8.16
CA ASN A 8 -20.09 24.61 8.76
C ASN A 8 -21.21 24.01 7.90
N THR A 9 -20.86 23.15 6.95
CA THR A 9 -21.82 22.55 5.99
C THR A 9 -22.18 21.10 6.31
N GLY A 10 -21.47 20.42 7.23
CA GLY A 10 -21.72 19.03 7.60
C GLY A 10 -21.48 18.02 6.45
N THR A 11 -20.67 18.39 5.45
CA THR A 11 -20.33 17.57 4.29
C THR A 11 -18.83 17.61 4.04
N GLN A 12 -18.28 16.54 3.48
CA GLN A 12 -16.89 16.49 3.01
C GLN A 12 -16.65 17.60 1.99
N LYS A 13 -15.54 18.33 2.12
CA LYS A 13 -15.19 19.42 1.20
C LYS A 13 -13.94 19.10 0.42
N ILE A 14 -13.99 19.39 -0.88
CA ILE A 14 -12.89 19.17 -1.81
C ILE A 14 -12.49 20.53 -2.39
N TYR A 15 -11.21 20.88 -2.26
CA TYR A 15 -10.64 22.10 -2.83
C TYR A 15 -9.55 21.78 -3.85
N VAL A 16 -9.64 22.37 -5.04
CA VAL A 16 -8.65 22.14 -6.10
C VAL A 16 -7.78 23.39 -6.29
N LEU A 17 -6.48 23.24 -6.13
CA LEU A 17 -5.47 24.20 -6.57
C LEU A 17 -4.90 23.74 -7.90
N TYR A 18 -5.14 24.50 -8.97
CA TYR A 18 -4.66 24.15 -10.30
C TYR A 18 -3.82 25.26 -10.94
N GLY A 19 -2.94 24.93 -11.88
CA GLY A 19 -2.05 25.91 -12.53
C GLY A 19 -0.76 25.30 -13.05
N LEU A 20 0.08 26.11 -13.69
CA LEU A 20 1.33 25.65 -14.32
C LEU A 20 2.29 25.00 -13.31
N GLY A 21 3.17 24.12 -13.83
CA GLY A 21 4.32 23.46 -13.19
C GLY A 21 4.74 24.04 -11.83
N GLY A 22 5.84 24.76 -11.69
CA GLY A 22 6.34 25.26 -10.41
C GLY A 22 5.65 26.51 -9.86
N ALA A 23 4.34 26.67 -10.04
CA ALA A 23 3.60 27.87 -9.61
C ALA A 23 3.41 28.00 -8.07
N GLY A 24 3.78 26.97 -7.29
CA GLY A 24 3.71 27.03 -5.82
C GLY A 24 2.45 26.41 -5.20
N LYS A 25 1.65 25.66 -5.98
CA LYS A 25 0.40 25.01 -5.52
C LYS A 25 0.60 24.19 -4.25
N THR A 26 1.57 23.28 -4.25
CA THR A 26 1.91 22.43 -3.11
C THR A 26 2.33 23.25 -1.89
N GLN A 27 3.09 24.33 -2.08
CA GLN A 27 3.53 25.21 -1.00
C GLN A 27 2.37 25.98 -0.39
N ILE A 28 1.38 26.42 -1.20
CA ILE A 28 0.14 27.04 -0.71
C ILE A 28 -0.64 26.03 0.13
N ALA A 29 -0.84 24.80 -0.38
CA ALA A 29 -1.55 23.75 0.35
C ALA A 29 -0.87 23.41 1.69
N LEU A 30 0.45 23.18 1.68
CA LEU A 30 1.21 22.86 2.89
C LEU A 30 1.24 24.00 3.90
N LYS A 31 1.32 25.25 3.44
CA LYS A 31 1.23 26.42 4.33
C LYS A 31 -0.14 26.49 4.99
N PHE A 32 -1.20 26.28 4.21
CA PHE A 32 -2.57 26.25 4.72
C PHE A 32 -2.78 25.13 5.76
N ILE A 33 -2.31 23.91 5.47
CA ILE A 33 -2.37 22.77 6.39
C ILE A 33 -1.64 23.12 7.71
N LYS A 34 -0.43 23.68 7.62
CA LYS A 34 0.36 24.08 8.79
C LYS A 34 -0.32 25.17 9.62
N GLU A 35 -1.04 26.09 9.00
CA GLU A 35 -1.78 27.15 9.71
C GLU A 35 -3.04 26.62 10.44
N LEU A 36 -3.55 25.45 10.03
CA LEU A 36 -4.70 24.77 10.62
C LEU A 36 -4.35 23.62 11.59
N SER A 37 -3.08 23.49 11.97
CA SER A 37 -2.48 22.31 12.64
C SER A 37 -3.00 21.98 14.06
N PHE A 38 -4.18 22.45 14.45
CA PHE A 38 -4.84 22.11 15.71
C PHE A 38 -5.98 21.08 15.56
N ASN A 39 -6.46 20.78 14.34
CA ASN A 39 -7.70 20.00 14.16
C ASN A 39 -7.58 18.71 13.33
N PHE A 40 -6.43 18.39 12.70
CA PHE A 40 -6.37 17.31 11.72
C PHE A 40 -5.05 16.53 11.78
N SER A 41 -5.10 15.21 11.57
CA SER A 41 -3.92 14.38 11.28
C SER A 41 -3.49 14.59 9.83
N ASP A 42 -2.28 15.14 9.63
CA ASP A 42 -1.74 15.47 8.30
C ASP A 42 -1.45 14.19 7.48
N ILE A 43 -2.25 13.95 6.43
CA ILE A 43 -2.03 12.81 5.52
C ILE A 43 -1.74 13.36 4.12
N PHE A 44 -0.56 13.01 3.61
CA PHE A 44 -0.04 13.45 2.32
C PHE A 44 0.11 12.25 1.39
N ILE A 45 -0.45 12.34 0.18
CA ILE A 45 -0.39 11.28 -0.83
C ILE A 45 0.12 11.89 -2.14
N ASP A 46 1.22 11.32 -2.67
CA ASP A 46 1.67 11.61 -4.03
C ASP A 46 0.72 10.89 -5.01
N THR A 47 0.21 11.63 -5.99
CA THR A 47 -0.82 11.14 -6.93
C THR A 47 -0.35 11.17 -8.37
N SER A 48 0.97 11.06 -8.58
CA SER A 48 1.56 11.01 -9.91
C SER A 48 1.26 9.69 -10.64
N THR A 49 1.08 8.59 -9.91
CA THR A 49 0.66 7.28 -10.44
C THR A 49 -0.34 6.59 -9.50
N ILE A 50 -1.08 5.59 -10.01
CA ILE A 50 -1.97 4.76 -9.19
C ILE A 50 -1.19 4.08 -8.06
N ALA A 51 -0.01 3.51 -8.35
CA ALA A 51 0.85 2.88 -7.35
C ALA A 51 1.23 3.83 -6.21
N THR A 52 1.56 5.10 -6.52
CA THR A 52 1.87 6.09 -5.46
C THR A 52 0.66 6.42 -4.58
N ILE A 53 -0.56 6.39 -5.14
CA ILE A 53 -1.80 6.56 -4.39
C ILE A 53 -2.04 5.36 -3.47
N ASP A 54 -1.94 4.15 -4.03
CA ASP A 54 -2.13 2.89 -3.31
C ASP A 54 -1.14 2.76 -2.15
N ILE A 55 0.15 3.03 -2.40
CA ILE A 55 1.19 3.08 -1.35
C ILE A 55 0.83 4.12 -0.29
N GLY A 56 0.41 5.32 -0.69
CA GLY A 56 0.00 6.38 0.21
C GLY A 56 -1.15 5.98 1.14
N LEU A 57 -2.17 5.32 0.61
CA LEU A 57 -3.33 4.83 1.36
C LEU A 57 -2.98 3.61 2.23
N LYS A 58 -2.24 2.64 1.70
CA LYS A 58 -1.72 1.47 2.43
C LYS A 58 -0.89 1.88 3.65
N ASN A 59 -0.07 2.93 3.51
CA ASN A 59 0.69 3.48 4.65
C ASN A 59 -0.20 3.94 5.79
N ILE A 60 -1.38 4.50 5.50
CA ILE A 60 -2.35 4.87 6.52
C ILE A 60 -2.78 3.61 7.26
N ALA A 61 -3.14 2.53 6.55
CA ALA A 61 -3.58 1.29 7.16
C ALA A 61 -2.54 0.70 8.13
N ILE A 62 -1.28 0.71 7.69
CA ILE A 62 -0.15 0.15 8.44
C ILE A 62 0.18 1.00 9.67
N ILE A 63 0.32 2.32 9.49
CA ILE A 63 0.62 3.25 10.60
C ILE A 63 -0.45 3.17 11.68
N LYS A 64 -1.69 2.87 11.28
CA LYS A 64 -2.85 2.77 12.17
C LYS A 64 -3.11 1.36 12.66
N GLY A 65 -2.37 0.36 12.18
CA GLY A 65 -2.47 -1.03 12.60
C GLY A 65 -3.81 -1.68 12.26
N CYS A 66 -4.49 -1.21 11.21
CA CYS A 66 -5.79 -1.74 10.79
C CYS A 66 -5.74 -2.64 9.56
N GLY A 67 -4.58 -2.74 8.90
CA GLY A 67 -4.42 -3.55 7.69
C GLY A 67 -3.14 -3.26 6.93
N ASP A 68 -3.00 -3.86 5.75
CA ASP A 68 -1.87 -3.74 4.83
C ASP A 68 -2.28 -3.48 3.36
N SER A 69 -3.51 -3.01 3.14
CA SER A 69 -4.04 -2.62 1.83
C SER A 69 -4.49 -1.16 1.75
N ALA A 70 -4.59 -0.61 0.53
CA ALA A 70 -5.12 0.73 0.28
C ALA A 70 -6.60 0.85 0.67
N GLU A 71 -7.39 -0.19 0.40
CA GLU A 71 -8.81 -0.29 0.78
C GLU A 71 -9.01 -0.17 2.29
N GLU A 72 -8.17 -0.84 3.09
CA GLU A 72 -8.21 -0.72 4.55
C GLU A 72 -7.80 0.66 5.05
N GLY A 73 -6.91 1.36 4.31
CA GLY A 73 -6.55 2.75 4.58
C GLY A 73 -7.74 3.70 4.38
N LEU A 74 -8.47 3.53 3.28
CA LEU A 74 -9.72 4.27 3.01
C LEU A 74 -10.81 3.94 4.03
N LEU A 75 -10.95 2.67 4.38
CA LEU A 75 -11.90 2.22 5.39
C LEU A 75 -11.57 2.83 6.77
N TRP A 76 -10.28 2.92 7.11
CA TRP A 76 -9.84 3.58 8.32
C TRP A 76 -10.22 5.06 8.33
N LEU A 77 -9.96 5.80 7.25
CA LEU A 77 -10.35 7.21 7.11
C LEU A 77 -11.86 7.41 7.29
N THR A 78 -12.65 6.52 6.69
CA THR A 78 -14.12 6.50 6.77
C THR A 78 -14.64 6.21 8.19
N SER A 79 -13.87 5.45 8.99
CA SER A 79 -14.25 5.04 10.35
C SER A 79 -13.96 6.07 11.45
N GLN A 80 -13.33 7.20 11.13
CA GLN A 80 -12.87 8.15 12.14
C GLN A 80 -14.00 9.00 12.72
N ALA A 81 -13.98 9.22 14.04
CA ALA A 81 -14.93 10.10 14.73
C ALA A 81 -14.57 11.59 14.61
N GLN A 82 -13.32 11.90 14.25
CA GLN A 82 -12.81 13.26 14.07
C GLN A 82 -12.56 13.52 12.58
N GLY A 83 -12.75 14.77 12.15
CA GLY A 83 -12.37 15.16 10.79
C GLY A 83 -10.86 15.00 10.57
N TRP A 84 -10.49 14.74 9.32
CA TRP A 84 -9.11 14.69 8.82
C TRP A 84 -8.96 15.63 7.61
N LEU A 85 -7.72 15.93 7.21
CA LEU A 85 -7.43 16.70 6.00
C LEU A 85 -6.42 15.92 5.15
N LEU A 86 -6.82 15.56 3.94
CA LEU A 86 -6.04 14.77 2.99
C LEU A 86 -5.53 15.66 1.86
N LEU A 87 -4.22 15.62 1.59
CA LEU A 87 -3.62 16.31 0.45
C LEU A 87 -3.21 15.30 -0.63
N PHE A 88 -3.92 15.33 -1.75
CA PHE A 88 -3.53 14.66 -2.99
C PHE A 88 -2.66 15.60 -3.81
N ASN A 89 -1.38 15.25 -3.98
CA ASN A 89 -0.39 16.12 -4.60
C ASN A 89 0.09 15.58 -5.95
N ASN A 90 0.20 16.47 -6.95
CA ASN A 90 0.60 16.14 -8.33
C ASN A 90 -0.42 15.25 -9.08
N ALA A 91 -1.72 15.52 -8.95
CA ALA A 91 -2.77 14.79 -9.65
C ALA A 91 -2.85 15.22 -11.14
N ASP A 92 -1.76 15.04 -11.88
CA ASP A 92 -1.60 15.59 -13.23
C ASP A 92 -2.09 14.63 -14.32
N ASP A 93 -2.12 13.32 -14.04
CA ASP A 93 -2.51 12.28 -15.00
C ASP A 93 -4.04 12.29 -15.24
N PRO A 94 -4.50 12.60 -16.47
CA PRO A 94 -5.93 12.64 -16.78
C PRO A 94 -6.58 11.25 -16.88
N THR A 95 -5.79 10.17 -16.90
CA THR A 95 -6.30 8.79 -16.97
C THR A 95 -6.73 8.24 -15.61
N ILE A 96 -6.27 8.86 -14.52
CA ILE A 96 -6.60 8.45 -13.15
C ILE A 96 -7.96 9.03 -12.77
N ASN A 97 -8.91 8.15 -12.41
CA ASN A 97 -10.18 8.55 -11.85
C ASN A 97 -10.03 8.82 -10.34
N MET A 98 -9.85 10.09 -9.97
CA MET A 98 -9.63 10.49 -8.58
C MET A 98 -10.77 10.10 -7.62
N GLN A 99 -12.00 9.96 -8.12
CA GLN A 99 -13.15 9.62 -7.29
C GLN A 99 -13.01 8.25 -6.61
N ASP A 100 -12.31 7.31 -7.25
CA ASP A 100 -12.12 5.94 -6.74
C ASP A 100 -11.27 5.91 -5.46
N PHE A 101 -10.56 7.00 -5.16
CA PHE A 101 -9.66 7.13 -4.00
C PHE A 101 -10.18 8.08 -2.93
N PHE A 102 -11.41 8.60 -3.06
CA PHE A 102 -12.02 9.45 -2.05
C PHE A 102 -12.70 8.61 -0.96
N PRO A 103 -12.44 8.87 0.33
CA PRO A 103 -13.16 8.18 1.40
C PRO A 103 -14.66 8.51 1.34
N GLU A 104 -15.50 7.47 1.32
CA GLU A 104 -16.96 7.59 1.25
C GLU A 104 -17.56 7.97 2.62
N CYS A 105 -17.41 9.24 3.03
CA CYS A 105 -17.93 9.76 4.29
C CYS A 105 -18.43 11.21 4.21
N ASP A 106 -19.20 11.62 5.22
CA ASP A 106 -19.73 12.99 5.38
C ASP A 106 -18.79 13.93 6.17
N HIS A 107 -17.66 13.40 6.65
CA HIS A 107 -16.63 14.11 7.39
C HIS A 107 -15.27 14.04 6.66
N GLY A 108 -14.28 14.76 7.17
CA GLY A 108 -12.98 14.90 6.50
C GLY A 108 -12.99 15.88 5.33
N ASN A 109 -11.82 16.26 4.85
CA ASN A 109 -11.63 17.30 3.84
C ASN A 109 -10.47 16.94 2.91
N ILE A 110 -10.54 17.35 1.65
CA ILE A 110 -9.56 17.01 0.62
C ILE A 110 -9.03 18.29 -0.04
N ILE A 111 -7.72 18.36 -0.22
CA ILE A 111 -7.05 19.34 -1.08
C ILE A 111 -6.37 18.58 -2.22
N ILE A 112 -6.53 19.05 -3.44
CA ILE A 112 -5.89 18.50 -4.63
C ILE A 112 -4.99 19.56 -5.26
N THR A 113 -3.74 19.23 -5.57
CA THR A 113 -2.87 20.07 -6.40
C THR A 113 -2.64 19.41 -7.76
N SER A 114 -2.83 20.18 -8.84
CA SER A 114 -2.76 19.63 -10.20
C SER A 114 -2.42 20.67 -11.27
N GLN A 115 -1.90 20.23 -12.40
CA GLN A 115 -1.81 20.98 -13.66
C GLN A 115 -3.06 20.77 -14.53
N ASN A 116 -3.87 19.75 -14.25
CA ASN A 116 -5.08 19.40 -14.96
C ASN A 116 -6.29 20.19 -14.41
N PRO A 117 -6.82 21.18 -15.15
CA PRO A 117 -8.01 21.93 -14.71
C PRO A 117 -9.29 21.07 -14.69
N GLY A 118 -9.29 19.91 -15.34
CA GLY A 118 -10.43 18.99 -15.38
C GLY A 118 -10.85 18.46 -14.00
N LEU A 119 -9.93 18.46 -13.02
CA LEU A 119 -10.23 18.01 -11.65
C LEU A 119 -11.16 18.95 -10.88
N CYS A 120 -11.40 20.17 -11.37
CA CYS A 120 -12.38 21.08 -10.76
C CYS A 120 -13.81 20.50 -10.76
N VAL A 121 -14.08 19.46 -11.56
CA VAL A 121 -15.37 18.73 -11.52
C VAL A 121 -15.66 18.11 -10.15
N TYR A 122 -14.62 17.77 -9.38
CA TYR A 122 -14.75 17.19 -8.04
C TYR A 122 -14.81 18.27 -6.94
N ALA A 123 -14.55 19.53 -7.27
CA ALA A 123 -14.30 20.58 -6.27
C ALA A 123 -15.60 21.27 -5.83
N GLY A 124 -15.73 21.50 -4.52
CA GLY A 124 -16.71 22.46 -4.00
C GLY A 124 -16.24 23.92 -4.15
N SER A 125 -14.94 24.12 -4.31
CA SER A 125 -14.30 25.40 -4.63
C SER A 125 -12.91 25.14 -5.21
N ASP A 126 -12.46 26.01 -6.10
CA ASP A 126 -11.15 25.89 -6.74
C ASP A 126 -10.41 27.23 -6.80
N SER A 127 -9.12 27.20 -7.14
CA SER A 127 -8.34 28.40 -7.45
C SER A 127 -7.23 28.13 -8.45
N LEU A 128 -7.16 28.97 -9.47
CA LEU A 128 -6.03 29.06 -10.38
C LEU A 128 -4.85 29.73 -9.66
N VAL A 129 -3.74 29.02 -9.54
CA VAL A 129 -2.47 29.56 -9.05
C VAL A 129 -1.67 30.05 -10.26
N SER A 130 -1.63 31.38 -10.41
CA SER A 130 -0.91 32.09 -11.47
C SER A 130 0.47 32.57 -10.98
N ASP A 131 1.08 33.47 -11.75
CA ASP A 131 2.36 34.11 -11.45
C ASP A 131 2.33 34.88 -10.12
N MET A 132 3.51 35.02 -9.50
CA MET A 132 3.67 35.68 -8.21
C MET A 132 3.56 37.21 -8.35
N GLU A 133 2.96 37.88 -7.37
CA GLU A 133 2.99 39.35 -7.32
C GLU A 133 4.44 39.85 -7.23
N GLU A 134 4.74 40.97 -7.90
CA GLU A 134 6.11 41.51 -8.00
C GLU A 134 6.79 41.69 -6.64
N LYS A 135 6.06 42.21 -5.64
CA LYS A 135 6.60 42.44 -4.30
C LYS A 135 7.01 41.13 -3.62
N ASP A 136 6.15 40.12 -3.68
CA ASP A 136 6.42 38.80 -3.11
C ASP A 136 7.55 38.09 -3.88
N ALA A 137 7.59 38.26 -5.20
CA ALA A 137 8.64 37.73 -6.06
C ALA A 137 10.02 38.32 -5.69
N VAL A 138 10.10 39.65 -5.52
CA VAL A 138 11.33 40.34 -5.07
C VAL A 138 11.78 39.82 -3.70
N LEU A 139 10.85 39.73 -2.74
CA LEU A 139 11.15 39.21 -1.41
C LEU A 139 11.63 37.76 -1.45
N LEU A 140 11.00 36.92 -2.28
CA LEU A 140 11.41 35.53 -2.49
C LEU A 140 12.82 35.45 -3.07
N LEU A 141 13.15 36.26 -4.09
CA LEU A 141 14.48 36.30 -4.70
C LEU A 141 15.54 36.68 -3.67
N LEU A 142 15.33 37.77 -2.94
CA LEU A 142 16.29 38.27 -1.95
C LEU A 142 16.49 37.27 -0.80
N LYS A 143 15.39 36.63 -0.36
CA LYS A 143 15.44 35.57 0.65
C LYS A 143 16.26 34.38 0.15
N SER A 144 15.97 33.86 -1.04
CA SER A 144 16.70 32.72 -1.64
C SER A 144 18.15 33.05 -1.95
N ALA A 145 18.44 34.32 -2.28
CA ALA A 145 19.79 34.84 -2.51
C ALA A 145 20.59 35.10 -1.22
N ALA A 146 19.99 34.90 -0.04
CA ALA A 146 20.54 35.28 1.26
C ALA A 146 21.00 36.75 1.31
N GLN A 147 20.30 37.64 0.59
CA GLN A 147 20.58 39.06 0.51
C GLN A 147 19.76 39.84 1.52
N ARG A 148 20.35 40.89 2.08
CA ARG A 148 19.61 41.82 2.94
C ARG A 148 18.68 42.68 2.08
N VAL A 149 17.49 42.95 2.60
CA VAL A 149 16.52 43.83 1.95
C VAL A 149 17.01 45.28 2.09
N THR A 150 17.42 45.87 0.97
CA THR A 150 17.80 47.29 0.84
C THR A 150 17.16 47.85 -0.43
N ALA A 151 16.92 49.16 -0.48
CA ALA A 151 16.31 49.79 -1.66
C ALA A 151 17.06 49.49 -2.97
N THR A 152 18.40 49.43 -2.91
CA THR A 152 19.23 49.06 -4.07
C THR A 152 19.08 47.59 -4.46
N ALA A 153 19.04 46.68 -3.48
CA ALA A 153 18.86 45.26 -3.74
C ALA A 153 17.46 44.95 -4.27
N GLU A 154 16.43 45.62 -3.74
CA GLU A 154 15.04 45.54 -4.21
C GLU A 154 14.92 46.00 -5.66
N GLN A 155 15.57 47.11 -6.04
CA GLN A 155 15.54 47.61 -7.40
C GLN A 155 16.19 46.64 -8.39
N ILE A 156 17.36 46.06 -8.05
CA ILE A 156 18.02 45.06 -8.90
C ILE A 156 17.18 43.78 -8.97
N ALA A 157 16.63 43.34 -7.83
CA ALA A 157 15.78 42.16 -7.75
C ALA A 157 14.51 42.31 -8.59
N ALA A 158 13.89 43.49 -8.64
CA ALA A 158 12.70 43.77 -9.45
C ALA A 158 12.94 43.49 -10.93
N GLU A 159 14.07 43.95 -11.48
CA GLU A 159 14.44 43.69 -12.88
C GLU A 159 14.71 42.20 -13.14
N ILE A 160 15.33 41.51 -12.18
CA ILE A 160 15.57 40.06 -12.29
C ILE A 160 14.25 39.29 -12.28
N VAL A 161 13.37 39.50 -11.30
CA VAL A 161 12.12 38.73 -11.20
C VAL A 161 11.19 39.00 -12.38
N LYS A 162 11.22 40.22 -12.94
CA LYS A 162 10.53 40.56 -14.18
C LYS A 162 11.07 39.77 -15.38
N ALA A 163 12.38 39.65 -15.52
CA ALA A 163 13.00 38.84 -16.56
C ALA A 163 12.71 37.33 -16.40
N LEU A 164 12.47 36.89 -15.16
CA LEU A 164 12.06 35.52 -14.83
C LEU A 164 10.54 35.31 -14.88
N CYS A 165 9.79 36.26 -15.44
CA CYS A 165 8.34 36.23 -15.60
C CYS A 165 7.59 35.99 -14.27
N TYR A 166 8.17 36.41 -13.15
CA TYR A 166 7.61 36.23 -11.80
C TYR A 166 7.35 34.75 -11.42
N LEU A 167 8.04 33.82 -12.07
CA LEU A 167 7.87 32.39 -11.85
C LEU A 167 8.56 31.96 -10.54
N PRO A 168 7.83 31.46 -9.53
CA PRO A 168 8.40 31.13 -8.21
C PRO A 168 9.61 30.19 -8.31
N LEU A 169 9.49 29.15 -9.14
CA LEU A 169 10.55 28.17 -9.34
C LEU A 169 11.81 28.79 -9.96
N ALA A 170 11.68 29.60 -11.02
CA ALA A 170 12.83 30.29 -11.63
C ALA A 170 13.49 31.26 -10.63
N ILE A 171 12.69 31.94 -9.82
CA ILE A 171 13.15 32.89 -8.80
C ILE A 171 13.98 32.20 -7.71
N VAL A 172 13.50 31.06 -7.18
CA VAL A 172 14.25 30.30 -6.15
C VAL A 172 15.60 29.84 -6.69
N GLN A 173 15.63 29.39 -7.94
CA GLN A 173 16.85 28.91 -8.61
C GLN A 173 17.85 30.05 -8.87
N ALA A 174 17.35 31.17 -9.38
CA ALA A 174 18.13 32.39 -9.53
C ALA A 174 18.71 32.83 -8.18
N GLY A 175 17.89 32.83 -7.13
CA GLY A 175 18.32 33.13 -5.77
C GLY A 175 19.45 32.21 -5.30
N ALA A 176 19.30 30.90 -5.45
CA ALA A 176 20.34 29.93 -5.08
C ALA A 176 21.66 30.17 -5.82
N PHE A 177 21.60 30.42 -7.14
CA PHE A 177 22.76 30.79 -7.94
C PHE A 177 23.41 32.10 -7.45
N ILE A 178 22.61 33.13 -7.17
CA ILE A 178 23.09 34.43 -6.67
C ILE A 178 23.74 34.27 -5.29
N SER A 179 23.18 33.45 -4.42
CA SER A 179 23.73 33.16 -3.09
C SER A 179 25.14 32.57 -3.19
N LYS A 180 25.33 31.62 -4.12
CA LYS A 180 26.63 30.96 -4.36
C LYS A 180 27.64 31.87 -5.05
N SER A 181 27.24 32.54 -6.13
CA SER A 181 28.10 33.45 -6.88
C SER A 181 28.36 34.78 -6.17
N ARG A 182 27.56 35.09 -5.13
CA ARG A 182 27.55 36.36 -4.38
C ARG A 182 27.42 37.59 -5.28
N ASN A 183 26.68 37.47 -6.38
CA ASN A 183 26.61 38.51 -7.40
C ASN A 183 25.19 38.78 -7.88
N LEU A 184 24.43 39.52 -7.06
CA LEU A 184 23.09 39.98 -7.42
C LEU A 184 23.11 40.93 -8.63
N GLY A 185 24.09 41.84 -8.69
CA GLY A 185 24.16 42.91 -9.69
C GLY A 185 24.39 42.41 -11.12
N ASN A 186 25.23 41.38 -11.31
CA ASN A 186 25.55 40.88 -12.66
C ASN A 186 24.67 39.70 -13.11
N TYR A 187 23.76 39.21 -12.25
CA TYR A 187 22.95 38.04 -12.56
C TYR A 187 22.16 38.20 -13.86
N LEU A 188 21.49 39.35 -14.04
CA LEU A 188 20.65 39.59 -15.21
C LEU A 188 21.45 39.56 -16.53
N GLU A 189 22.69 40.07 -16.52
CA GLU A 189 23.57 40.01 -17.69
C GLU A 189 23.98 38.57 -18.02
N LEU A 190 24.36 37.79 -17.00
CA LEU A 190 24.70 36.38 -17.15
C LEU A 190 23.51 35.57 -17.66
N TYR A 191 22.31 35.81 -17.11
CA TYR A 191 21.07 35.18 -17.52
C TYR A 191 20.75 35.45 -19.00
N THR A 192 20.85 36.71 -19.41
CA THR A 192 20.58 37.12 -20.81
C THR A 192 21.56 36.47 -21.78
N LYS A 193 22.85 36.41 -21.43
CA LYS A 193 23.88 35.71 -22.22
C LYS A 193 23.59 34.21 -22.31
N ASN A 194 23.20 33.58 -21.20
CA ASN A 194 22.90 32.16 -21.16
C ASN A 194 21.65 31.81 -21.99
N GLN A 195 20.59 32.61 -21.89
CA GLN A 195 19.43 32.48 -22.77
C GLN A 195 19.87 32.53 -24.24
N ALA A 196 20.61 33.57 -24.64
CA ALA A 196 21.06 33.71 -26.03
C ALA A 196 21.91 32.53 -26.52
N LYS A 197 22.73 31.93 -25.64
CA LYS A 197 23.50 30.70 -25.92
C LYS A 197 22.57 29.51 -26.16
N LEU A 198 21.69 29.22 -25.20
CA LEU A 198 20.75 28.10 -25.28
C LEU A 198 19.82 28.23 -26.52
N LEU A 199 19.46 29.45 -26.94
CA LEU A 199 18.59 29.69 -28.09
C LEU A 199 19.25 29.26 -29.39
N ARG A 200 20.59 29.40 -29.46
CA ARG A 200 21.40 28.96 -30.60
C ARG A 200 21.65 27.47 -30.59
N GLU A 201 21.93 26.91 -29.41
CA GLU A 201 22.35 25.51 -29.26
C GLU A 201 21.18 24.52 -29.20
N LYS A 202 20.04 24.93 -28.63
CA LYS A 202 18.89 24.04 -28.34
C LYS A 202 17.54 24.72 -28.69
N PRO A 203 17.30 25.10 -29.97
CA PRO A 203 16.10 25.84 -30.37
C PRO A 203 14.78 25.07 -30.17
N ALA A 204 14.81 23.74 -30.08
CA ALA A 204 13.62 22.95 -29.77
C ALA A 204 13.10 23.18 -28.34
N GLN A 205 13.99 23.56 -27.41
CA GLN A 205 13.64 23.81 -26.00
C GLN A 205 13.01 25.20 -25.77
N SER A 206 12.99 26.08 -26.79
CA SER A 206 12.46 27.45 -26.69
C SER A 206 11.02 27.62 -27.17
N GLN A 207 10.34 26.54 -27.59
CA GLN A 207 8.95 26.58 -28.08
C GLN A 207 7.94 26.90 -26.99
N ASP A 208 8.25 26.55 -25.74
CA ASP A 208 7.45 26.86 -24.56
C ASP A 208 8.20 27.93 -23.74
N HIS A 209 7.67 29.16 -23.76
CA HIS A 209 8.31 30.31 -23.10
C HIS A 209 8.48 30.10 -21.59
N TYR A 210 7.55 29.37 -20.94
CA TYR A 210 7.63 29.06 -19.52
C TYR A 210 8.77 28.06 -19.26
N LYS A 211 8.81 26.93 -19.99
CA LYS A 211 9.89 25.94 -19.84
C LYS A 211 11.25 26.55 -20.15
N TRP A 212 11.31 27.37 -21.19
CA TRP A 212 12.50 28.07 -21.61
C TRP A 212 13.11 28.94 -20.51
N THR A 213 12.30 29.82 -19.91
CA THR A 213 12.75 30.74 -18.85
C THR A 213 13.33 29.96 -17.67
N VAL A 214 12.67 28.87 -17.30
CA VAL A 214 13.10 28.00 -16.19
C VAL A 214 14.35 27.19 -16.56
N TYR A 215 14.42 26.59 -17.75
CA TYR A 215 15.59 25.84 -18.23
C TYR A 215 16.84 26.72 -18.32
N ALA A 216 16.69 27.98 -18.71
CA ALA A 216 17.79 28.93 -18.72
C ALA A 216 18.35 29.19 -17.32
N THR A 217 17.51 29.26 -16.28
CA THR A 217 18.00 29.39 -14.89
C THR A 217 18.71 28.13 -14.42
N TRP A 218 18.21 26.94 -14.77
CA TRP A 218 18.84 25.67 -14.39
C TRP A 218 20.16 25.42 -15.08
N GLN A 219 20.25 25.67 -16.39
CA GLN A 219 21.51 25.49 -17.10
C GLN A 219 22.62 26.33 -16.48
N MET A 220 22.32 27.57 -16.03
CA MET A 220 23.31 28.39 -15.33
C MET A 220 23.84 27.73 -14.06
N SER A 221 22.94 27.21 -13.23
CA SER A 221 23.31 26.49 -12.00
C SER A 221 24.04 25.18 -12.30
N PHE A 222 23.57 24.43 -13.29
CA PHE A 222 24.17 23.17 -13.72
C PHE A 222 25.60 23.36 -14.22
N ASP A 223 25.86 24.41 -15.00
CA ASP A 223 27.19 24.74 -15.52
C ASP A 223 28.19 25.10 -14.40
N GLN A 224 27.74 25.33 -13.16
CA GLN A 224 28.62 25.55 -12.00
C GLN A 224 28.93 24.27 -11.20
N LEU A 225 28.22 23.16 -11.47
CA LEU A 225 28.43 21.91 -10.75
C LEU A 225 29.77 21.29 -11.12
N SER A 226 30.37 20.56 -10.16
CA SER A 226 31.49 19.68 -10.49
C SER A 226 31.06 18.61 -11.52
N PRO A 227 31.98 18.05 -12.33
CA PRO A 227 31.62 17.01 -13.31
C PRO A 227 30.87 15.82 -12.68
N VAL A 228 31.26 15.42 -11.47
CA VAL A 228 30.61 14.31 -10.74
C VAL A 228 29.20 14.71 -10.26
N ALA A 229 29.00 15.94 -9.79
CA ALA A 229 27.69 16.45 -9.38
C ALA A 229 26.72 16.59 -10.56
N ALA A 230 27.21 17.12 -11.69
CA ALA A 230 26.45 17.21 -12.93
C ALA A 230 26.01 15.82 -13.42
N MET A 231 26.95 14.86 -13.42
CA MET A 231 26.70 13.47 -13.79
C MET A 231 25.66 12.82 -12.85
N LEU A 232 25.82 12.95 -11.52
CA LEU A 232 24.88 12.39 -10.54
C LEU A 232 23.46 12.95 -10.72
N LEU A 233 23.30 14.27 -10.90
CA LEU A 233 21.98 14.87 -11.12
C LEU A 233 21.30 14.33 -12.40
N GLN A 234 22.06 14.19 -13.48
CA GLN A 234 21.54 13.62 -14.73
C GLN A 234 21.16 12.14 -14.56
N HIS A 235 21.97 11.34 -13.85
CA HIS A 235 21.65 9.93 -13.57
C HIS A 235 20.42 9.79 -12.68
N CYS A 236 20.32 10.58 -11.60
CA CYS A 236 19.13 10.63 -10.75
C CYS A 236 17.87 11.08 -11.51
N SER A 237 18.00 11.76 -12.66
CA SER A 237 16.85 12.07 -13.51
C SER A 237 16.24 10.84 -14.17
N PHE A 238 16.93 9.68 -14.18
CA PHE A 238 16.39 8.40 -14.65
C PHE A 238 15.79 7.55 -13.52
N LEU A 239 15.95 7.96 -12.26
CA LEU A 239 15.18 7.44 -11.12
C LEU A 239 13.87 8.22 -10.99
N HIS A 240 12.89 7.68 -10.26
CA HIS A 240 11.72 8.48 -9.83
C HIS A 240 12.17 9.79 -9.15
N TYR A 241 11.48 10.89 -9.44
CA TYR A 241 11.90 12.24 -9.02
C TYR A 241 11.83 12.46 -7.51
N ASN A 242 11.15 11.58 -6.77
CA ASN A 242 11.08 11.57 -5.31
C ASN A 242 11.62 10.25 -4.77
N GLY A 243 12.02 10.23 -3.50
CA GLY A 243 12.50 9.02 -2.81
C GLY A 243 13.97 8.68 -3.06
N ILE A 244 14.75 9.58 -3.67
CA ILE A 244 16.14 9.31 -4.01
C ILE A 244 16.97 9.22 -2.71
N SER A 245 17.64 8.09 -2.50
CA SER A 245 18.43 7.83 -1.29
C SER A 245 19.85 7.39 -1.64
N GLU A 246 20.81 7.75 -0.78
CA GLU A 246 22.16 7.19 -0.82
C GLU A 246 22.15 5.65 -0.78
N ALA A 247 21.17 5.06 -0.09
CA ALA A 247 21.03 3.61 0.02
C ALA A 247 20.95 2.91 -1.35
N ILE A 248 20.36 3.55 -2.35
CA ILE A 248 20.27 2.99 -3.71
C ILE A 248 21.69 2.68 -4.22
N PHE A 249 22.58 3.67 -4.13
CA PHE A 249 23.93 3.56 -4.66
C PHE A 249 24.87 2.74 -3.77
N SER A 250 24.77 2.90 -2.44
CA SER A 250 25.67 2.24 -1.48
C SER A 250 25.46 0.73 -1.37
N TYR A 251 24.26 0.23 -1.65
CA TYR A 251 24.00 -1.21 -1.74
C TYR A 251 24.43 -1.76 -3.10
N ALA A 252 24.14 -1.05 -4.19
CA ALA A 252 24.62 -1.44 -5.50
C ALA A 252 26.16 -1.56 -5.54
N SER A 253 26.89 -0.69 -4.84
CA SER A 253 28.36 -0.77 -4.79
C SER A 253 28.91 -2.03 -4.11
N LYS A 254 28.09 -2.75 -3.34
CA LYS A 254 28.48 -3.99 -2.65
C LYS A 254 28.25 -5.24 -3.50
N TYR A 255 27.55 -5.09 -4.62
CA TYR A 255 27.14 -6.19 -5.47
C TYR A 255 28.32 -7.03 -5.96
N SER A 256 28.22 -8.34 -5.77
CA SER A 256 29.21 -9.30 -6.27
C SER A 256 28.65 -10.16 -7.40
N SER A 257 29.39 -10.27 -8.52
CA SER A 257 28.94 -10.91 -9.76
C SER A 257 28.85 -12.44 -9.72
N ASN A 258 28.82 -13.07 -8.53
CA ASN A 258 28.90 -14.52 -8.38
C ASN A 258 27.63 -15.26 -8.85
N SER A 259 26.54 -14.54 -9.10
CA SER A 259 25.22 -15.09 -9.44
C SER A 259 24.82 -14.87 -10.90
N GLY A 260 25.73 -14.35 -11.74
CA GLY A 260 25.37 -13.70 -13.01
C GLY A 260 25.00 -12.23 -12.80
N GLY A 261 25.12 -11.40 -13.83
CA GLY A 261 24.87 -9.95 -13.78
C GLY A 261 24.54 -9.38 -15.15
N PRO A 262 24.39 -8.05 -15.30
CA PRO A 262 24.16 -7.43 -16.60
C PRO A 262 25.34 -7.71 -17.55
N PRO A 263 25.18 -7.52 -18.88
CA PRO A 263 26.28 -7.68 -19.84
C PRO A 263 27.55 -6.96 -19.37
N GLU A 264 28.71 -7.57 -19.60
CA GLU A 264 30.00 -7.13 -19.03
C GLU A 264 30.30 -5.64 -19.27
N GLU A 265 29.93 -5.12 -20.45
CA GLU A 265 30.06 -3.70 -20.80
C GLU A 265 29.18 -2.79 -19.92
N GLY A 266 27.88 -3.10 -19.79
CA GLY A 266 26.97 -2.32 -18.94
C GLY A 266 27.31 -2.42 -17.44
N LEU A 267 27.83 -3.57 -17.00
CA LEU A 267 28.32 -3.72 -15.63
C LEU A 267 29.55 -2.84 -15.36
N ARG A 268 30.52 -2.84 -16.27
CA ARG A 268 31.75 -2.06 -16.14
C ARG A 268 31.45 -0.57 -15.99
N GLU A 269 30.56 -0.04 -16.81
CA GLU A 269 30.16 1.37 -16.76
C GLU A 269 29.44 1.72 -15.45
N THR A 270 28.57 0.82 -14.99
CA THR A 270 27.86 0.99 -13.72
C THR A 270 28.83 1.04 -12.55
N LEU A 271 29.84 0.16 -12.55
CA LEU A 271 30.90 0.16 -11.54
C LEU A 271 31.81 1.37 -11.64
N GLU A 272 32.10 1.87 -12.86
CA GLU A 272 32.85 3.11 -13.07
C GLU A 272 32.10 4.31 -12.49
N PHE A 273 30.79 4.42 -12.75
CA PHE A 273 29.93 5.45 -12.15
C PHE A 273 29.94 5.38 -10.61
N LEU A 274 29.74 4.19 -10.03
CA LEU A 274 29.75 4.02 -8.58
C LEU A 274 31.12 4.33 -7.96
N SER A 275 32.22 4.09 -8.69
CA SER A 275 33.58 4.31 -8.19
C SER A 275 33.92 5.76 -7.88
N TYR A 276 33.19 6.73 -8.47
CA TYR A 276 33.32 8.15 -8.13
C TYR A 276 32.90 8.48 -6.69
N PHE A 277 32.24 7.55 -6.00
CA PHE A 277 31.76 7.71 -4.62
C PHE A 277 32.42 6.70 -3.67
N CYS A 278 33.49 6.03 -4.11
CA CYS A 278 34.23 5.08 -3.29
C CYS A 278 35.62 5.62 -2.91
N GLY A 279 36.06 5.24 -1.72
CA GLY A 279 37.41 5.53 -1.23
C GLY A 279 38.52 4.74 -1.95
N PRO A 280 39.81 4.99 -1.60
CA PRO A 280 40.97 4.34 -2.25
C PRO A 280 40.98 2.81 -2.17
N THR A 281 40.32 2.26 -1.16
CA THR A 281 40.14 0.82 -0.89
C THR A 281 38.95 0.22 -1.64
N ARG A 282 38.24 1.00 -2.47
CA ARG A 282 36.97 0.68 -3.14
C ARG A 282 35.79 0.43 -2.21
N GLU A 283 35.88 0.86 -0.95
CA GLU A 283 34.73 0.91 -0.05
C GLU A 283 33.88 2.15 -0.33
N TRP A 284 32.56 2.04 -0.11
CA TRP A 284 31.63 3.15 -0.28
C TRP A 284 31.97 4.31 0.67
N ASP A 285 32.10 5.52 0.15
CA ASP A 285 32.37 6.73 0.93
C ASP A 285 31.11 7.61 1.01
N SER A 286 30.35 7.42 2.10
CA SER A 286 29.15 8.20 2.38
C SER A 286 29.39 9.71 2.46
N LEU A 287 30.59 10.14 2.88
CA LEU A 287 30.93 11.56 2.94
C LEU A 287 31.05 12.14 1.53
N GLN A 288 31.67 11.39 0.61
CA GLN A 288 31.87 11.82 -0.77
C GLN A 288 30.55 12.04 -1.50
N ILE A 289 29.63 11.07 -1.49
CA ILE A 289 28.31 11.24 -2.12
C ILE A 289 27.49 12.34 -1.43
N THR A 290 27.57 12.45 -0.09
CA THR A 290 26.90 13.52 0.65
C THR A 290 27.41 14.90 0.22
N MET A 291 28.72 15.07 0.03
CA MET A 291 29.29 16.33 -0.48
C MET A 291 28.78 16.65 -1.89
N VAL A 292 28.69 15.65 -2.77
CA VAL A 292 28.17 15.83 -4.14
C VAL A 292 26.68 16.19 -4.14
N MET A 293 25.85 15.48 -3.37
CA MET A 293 24.42 15.78 -3.21
C MET A 293 24.21 17.19 -2.63
N ASN A 294 25.01 17.58 -1.63
CA ASN A 294 24.97 18.92 -1.04
C ASN A 294 25.38 20.01 -2.03
N ASP A 295 26.34 19.75 -2.93
CA ASP A 295 26.71 20.69 -4.00
C ASP A 295 25.52 20.97 -4.93
N ILE A 296 24.82 19.91 -5.34
CA ILE A 296 23.61 19.99 -6.19
C ILE A 296 22.47 20.71 -5.45
N GLN A 297 22.22 20.34 -4.18
CA GLN A 297 21.20 20.95 -3.34
C GLN A 297 21.46 22.45 -3.13
N ALA A 298 22.73 22.86 -3.04
CA ALA A 298 23.04 24.24 -2.75
C ALA A 298 22.77 25.21 -3.92
N TYR A 299 22.50 24.66 -5.12
CA TYR A 299 21.92 25.39 -6.25
C TYR A 299 20.40 25.20 -6.38
N SER A 300 19.74 24.56 -5.40
CA SER A 300 18.31 24.18 -5.41
C SER A 300 17.91 23.22 -6.53
N LEU A 301 18.85 22.51 -7.16
CA LEU A 301 18.55 21.52 -8.21
C LEU A 301 18.02 20.20 -7.63
N MET A 302 18.31 19.93 -6.35
CA MET A 302 17.68 18.90 -5.53
C MET A 302 17.14 19.49 -4.23
N GLY A 303 16.02 18.96 -3.76
CA GLY A 303 15.48 19.15 -2.41
C GLY A 303 15.86 17.98 -1.51
N PHE A 304 15.96 18.24 -0.20
CA PHE A 304 16.23 17.25 0.83
C PHE A 304 15.17 17.39 1.94
N ASP A 305 14.54 16.28 2.30
CA ASP A 305 13.59 16.22 3.41
C ASP A 305 14.29 15.72 4.68
N GLU A 306 14.37 16.60 5.68
CA GLU A 306 15.01 16.30 6.95
C GLU A 306 14.32 15.19 7.76
N LYS A 307 13.02 14.95 7.56
CA LYS A 307 12.26 13.92 8.28
C LYS A 307 12.50 12.54 7.69
N THR A 308 12.37 12.43 6.36
CA THR A 308 12.50 11.15 5.65
C THR A 308 13.95 10.83 5.28
N LYS A 309 14.84 11.83 5.30
CA LYS A 309 16.23 11.75 4.83
C LYS A 309 16.32 11.37 3.34
N LEU A 310 15.27 11.69 2.57
CA LEU A 310 15.19 11.43 1.14
C LEU A 310 15.41 12.70 0.33
N PHE A 311 15.99 12.53 -0.85
CA PHE A 311 16.16 13.58 -1.85
C PHE A 311 15.02 13.55 -2.87
N SER A 312 14.73 14.72 -3.41
CA SER A 312 13.76 14.89 -4.49
C SER A 312 14.29 15.86 -5.54
N ILE A 313 13.99 15.61 -6.81
CA ILE A 313 14.22 16.51 -7.93
C ILE A 313 12.87 17.08 -8.33
N HIS A 314 12.79 18.39 -8.56
CA HIS A 314 11.54 18.98 -9.07
C HIS A 314 11.20 18.36 -10.45
N PRO A 315 9.94 17.97 -10.75
CA PRO A 315 9.59 17.26 -11.99
C PRO A 315 10.07 17.91 -13.29
N LEU A 316 10.06 19.25 -13.36
CA LEU A 316 10.62 19.97 -14.50
C LEU A 316 12.16 19.94 -14.58
N VAL A 317 12.89 19.93 -13.45
CA VAL A 317 14.37 19.73 -13.43
C VAL A 317 14.69 18.31 -13.89
N HIS A 318 13.90 17.35 -13.41
CA HIS A 318 14.00 15.94 -13.76
C HIS A 318 13.79 15.72 -15.26
N ALA A 319 12.74 16.30 -15.84
CA ALA A 319 12.49 16.27 -17.29
C ALA A 319 13.61 16.95 -18.09
N TRP A 320 14.12 18.08 -17.60
CA TRP A 320 15.25 18.78 -18.21
C TRP A 320 16.53 17.94 -18.18
N GLY A 321 16.84 17.26 -17.08
CA GLY A 321 18.00 16.38 -16.94
C GLY A 321 17.98 15.27 -17.98
N ARG A 322 16.82 14.62 -18.18
CA ARG A 322 16.61 13.63 -19.25
C ARG A 322 16.80 14.20 -20.64
N ALA A 323 16.28 15.42 -20.88
CA ALA A 323 16.32 16.05 -22.21
C ALA A 323 17.69 16.63 -22.58
N THR A 324 18.64 16.68 -21.65
CA THR A 324 19.95 17.31 -21.86
C THR A 324 21.14 16.37 -21.77
N ILE A 325 20.92 15.12 -21.39
CA ILE A 325 21.95 14.10 -21.41
C ILE A 325 22.28 13.69 -22.85
N SER A 326 23.56 13.42 -23.12
CA SER A 326 24.02 13.06 -24.47
C SER A 326 23.60 11.66 -24.89
N ASP A 327 23.48 10.74 -23.93
CA ASP A 327 23.19 9.32 -24.16
C ASP A 327 22.16 8.84 -23.11
N PRO A 328 20.85 9.05 -23.36
CA PRO A 328 19.80 8.73 -22.41
C PRO A 328 19.65 7.22 -22.20
N ASP A 329 19.84 6.41 -23.25
CA ASP A 329 19.67 4.95 -23.20
C ASP A 329 20.74 4.32 -22.30
N ARG A 330 21.99 4.79 -22.44
CA ARG A 330 23.09 4.34 -21.58
C ARG A 330 22.86 4.68 -20.11
N CYS A 331 22.43 5.90 -19.83
CA CYS A 331 22.14 6.34 -18.46
C CYS A 331 20.99 5.57 -17.83
N MET A 332 19.95 5.28 -18.63
CA MET A 332 18.82 4.46 -18.21
C MET A 332 19.27 3.04 -17.87
N LEU A 333 20.13 2.44 -18.69
CA LEU A 333 20.73 1.13 -18.43
C LEU A 333 21.55 1.16 -17.14
N THR A 334 22.39 2.19 -16.94
CA THR A 334 23.17 2.35 -15.70
C THR A 334 22.26 2.41 -14.47
N MET A 335 21.19 3.21 -14.48
CA MET A 335 20.26 3.29 -13.34
C MET A 335 19.47 2.01 -13.12
N SER A 336 19.05 1.33 -14.19
CA SER A 336 18.38 0.03 -14.10
C SER A 336 19.30 -1.02 -13.46
N ASN A 337 20.58 -1.04 -13.86
CA ASN A 337 21.59 -1.91 -13.26
C ASN A 337 21.81 -1.58 -11.79
N ILE A 338 21.93 -0.30 -11.42
CA ILE A 338 22.05 0.11 -10.02
C ILE A 338 20.85 -0.42 -9.23
N LEU A 339 19.61 -0.17 -9.67
CA LEU A 339 18.41 -0.66 -8.98
C LEU A 339 18.40 -2.19 -8.82
N GLY A 340 18.77 -2.92 -9.88
CA GLY A 340 18.88 -4.38 -9.85
C GLY A 340 19.95 -4.88 -8.87
N MET A 341 21.14 -4.27 -8.89
CA MET A 341 22.24 -4.56 -7.98
C MET A 341 21.88 -4.22 -6.53
N THR A 342 21.20 -3.09 -6.31
CA THR A 342 20.64 -2.70 -5.01
C THR A 342 19.76 -3.83 -4.50
N LEU A 343 18.74 -4.24 -5.28
CA LEU A 343 17.75 -5.26 -4.88
C LEU A 343 18.38 -6.64 -4.64
N ALA A 344 19.37 -7.03 -5.45
CA ALA A 344 20.09 -8.29 -5.26
C ALA A 344 20.83 -8.34 -3.91
N GLU A 345 21.42 -7.22 -3.49
CA GLU A 345 22.08 -7.09 -2.18
C GLU A 345 21.09 -6.75 -1.04
N CYS A 346 19.87 -6.33 -1.38
CA CYS A 346 18.87 -5.77 -0.47
C CYS A 346 18.16 -6.82 0.43
N SER A 347 18.60 -8.07 0.45
CA SER A 347 17.96 -9.22 1.16
C SER A 347 17.69 -9.06 2.68
N LYS A 348 17.90 -7.87 3.27
CA LYS A 348 17.84 -7.59 4.71
C LYS A 348 17.07 -6.33 5.11
N TRP A 349 16.29 -5.71 4.23
CA TRP A 349 15.46 -4.58 4.65
C TRP A 349 14.09 -5.03 5.14
N ASP A 350 13.50 -4.22 6.01
CA ASP A 350 12.08 -4.26 6.33
C ASP A 350 11.31 -4.09 5.01
N SER A 351 10.58 -5.13 4.55
CA SER A 351 10.03 -5.22 3.18
C SER A 351 9.19 -3.99 2.81
N LEU A 352 8.60 -3.35 3.82
CA LEU A 352 7.79 -2.17 3.67
C LEU A 352 8.58 -0.91 3.25
N LEU A 353 9.76 -0.68 3.83
CA LEU A 353 10.52 0.53 3.52
C LEU A 353 11.20 0.42 2.14
N THR A 354 11.58 -0.81 1.76
CA THR A 354 12.17 -1.10 0.44
C THR A 354 11.14 -0.99 -0.67
N SER A 355 9.95 -1.57 -0.50
CA SER A 355 8.85 -1.38 -1.45
C SER A 355 8.50 0.11 -1.58
N LEU A 356 8.41 0.84 -0.47
CA LEU A 356 8.07 2.27 -0.49
C LEU A 356 9.10 3.15 -1.23
N VAL A 357 10.40 2.87 -1.06
CA VAL A 357 11.46 3.69 -1.66
C VAL A 357 11.81 3.23 -3.07
N LEU A 358 11.96 1.92 -3.30
CA LEU A 358 12.48 1.39 -4.56
C LEU A 358 11.40 1.14 -5.61
N CYS A 359 10.15 0.83 -5.22
CA CYS A 359 9.10 0.49 -6.20
C CYS A 359 8.87 1.60 -7.22
N PRO A 360 8.71 2.89 -6.83
CA PRO A 360 8.53 3.97 -7.80
C PRO A 360 9.71 4.11 -8.77
N HIS A 361 10.94 3.85 -8.30
CA HIS A 361 12.12 3.89 -9.16
C HIS A 361 12.14 2.73 -10.17
N VAL A 362 11.75 1.53 -9.74
CA VAL A 362 11.68 0.33 -10.58
C VAL A 362 10.55 0.42 -11.60
N GLU A 363 9.37 0.90 -11.21
CA GLU A 363 8.25 1.17 -12.14
C GLU A 363 8.70 2.06 -13.28
N LEU A 364 9.36 3.16 -12.94
CA LEU A 364 9.87 4.10 -13.95
C LEU A 364 10.93 3.44 -14.84
N ALA A 365 11.81 2.62 -14.29
CA ALA A 365 12.81 1.88 -15.06
C ALA A 365 12.14 0.88 -16.03
N VAL A 366 11.12 0.15 -15.58
CA VAL A 366 10.34 -0.81 -16.39
C VAL A 366 9.58 -0.12 -17.51
N GLN A 367 8.96 1.02 -17.24
CA GLN A 367 8.22 1.78 -18.26
C GLN A 367 9.13 2.40 -19.32
N THR A 368 10.38 2.69 -18.97
CA THR A 368 11.31 3.40 -19.87
C THR A 368 12.30 2.49 -20.58
N SER A 369 12.63 1.34 -19.99
CA SER A 369 13.68 0.43 -20.48
C SER A 369 13.13 -0.87 -21.05
N ALA A 370 13.30 -1.09 -22.35
CA ALA A 370 12.98 -2.36 -23.00
C ALA A 370 13.99 -3.47 -22.66
N ASP A 371 15.26 -3.10 -22.47
CA ASP A 371 16.42 -4.02 -22.35
C ASP A 371 16.85 -4.26 -20.90
N LEU A 372 15.87 -4.42 -20.01
CA LEU A 372 16.14 -4.83 -18.64
C LEU A 372 16.82 -6.20 -18.60
N ALA A 373 18.01 -6.25 -17.98
CA ALA A 373 18.74 -7.49 -17.76
C ALA A 373 17.82 -8.50 -17.06
N TRP A 374 17.61 -9.66 -17.69
CA TRP A 374 16.65 -10.66 -17.25
C TRP A 374 16.86 -11.08 -15.78
N ILE A 375 18.11 -11.10 -15.33
CA ILE A 375 18.48 -11.45 -13.96
C ILE A 375 17.91 -10.46 -12.91
N PHE A 376 17.78 -9.19 -13.28
CA PHE A 376 17.17 -8.18 -12.41
C PHE A 376 15.65 -8.16 -12.50
N ARG A 377 15.06 -8.68 -13.59
CA ARG A 377 13.60 -8.82 -13.69
C ARG A 377 13.03 -9.72 -12.60
N HIS A 378 13.76 -10.76 -12.19
CA HIS A 378 13.35 -11.60 -11.05
C HIS A 378 13.24 -10.75 -9.77
N HIS A 379 14.28 -9.97 -9.46
CA HIS A 379 14.28 -9.07 -8.29
C HIS A 379 13.19 -7.99 -8.36
N TYR A 380 12.90 -7.46 -9.55
CA TYR A 380 11.81 -6.50 -9.75
C TYR A 380 10.45 -7.14 -9.54
N GLY A 381 10.25 -8.36 -10.04
CA GLY A 381 9.04 -9.14 -9.81
C GLY A 381 8.79 -9.39 -8.33
N LEU A 382 9.84 -9.72 -7.56
CA LEU A 382 9.73 -9.86 -6.10
C LEU A 382 9.36 -8.55 -5.40
N LEU A 383 9.98 -7.43 -5.79
CA LEU A 383 9.64 -6.11 -5.25
C LEU A 383 8.18 -5.74 -5.51
N PHE A 384 7.67 -5.98 -6.72
CA PHE A 384 6.27 -5.77 -7.05
C PHE A 384 5.34 -6.66 -6.21
N ASN A 385 5.72 -7.91 -5.97
CA ASN A 385 4.94 -8.80 -5.10
C ASN A 385 4.87 -8.26 -3.67
N GLU A 386 5.96 -7.74 -3.13
CA GLU A 386 5.99 -7.11 -1.79
C GLU A 386 5.18 -5.80 -1.74
N ALA A 387 5.20 -5.02 -2.82
CA ALA A 387 4.39 -3.81 -2.93
C ALA A 387 2.89 -4.11 -2.98
N GLY A 388 2.49 -5.29 -3.46
CA GLY A 388 1.11 -5.68 -3.73
C GLY A 388 0.71 -5.56 -5.21
N GLU A 389 1.66 -5.19 -6.07
CA GLU A 389 1.51 -5.06 -7.52
C GLU A 389 1.61 -6.44 -8.20
N TYR A 390 0.73 -7.36 -7.82
CA TYR A 390 0.84 -8.77 -8.20
C TYR A 390 0.75 -9.02 -9.71
N LYS A 391 0.03 -8.17 -10.45
CA LYS A 391 -0.10 -8.30 -11.90
C LYS A 391 1.22 -8.01 -12.63
N GLU A 392 1.88 -6.91 -12.25
CA GLU A 392 3.19 -6.55 -12.80
C GLU A 392 4.25 -7.57 -12.37
N SER A 393 4.18 -8.04 -11.12
CA SER A 393 5.01 -9.14 -10.62
C SER A 393 4.87 -10.40 -11.48
N ALA A 394 3.64 -10.84 -11.76
CA ALA A 394 3.37 -12.04 -12.55
C ALA A 394 3.96 -11.92 -13.97
N GLY A 395 3.75 -10.79 -14.66
CA GLY A 395 4.31 -10.58 -16.00
C GLY A 395 5.83 -10.60 -16.04
N MET A 396 6.49 -10.05 -15.01
CA MET A 396 7.95 -10.11 -14.88
C MET A 396 8.44 -11.54 -14.64
N LEU A 397 7.82 -12.25 -13.70
CA LEU A 397 8.22 -13.62 -13.34
C LEU A 397 7.90 -14.63 -14.45
N GLU A 398 6.85 -14.43 -15.25
CA GLU A 398 6.59 -15.21 -16.47
C GLU A 398 7.74 -15.08 -17.47
N THR A 399 8.19 -13.85 -17.74
CA THR A 399 9.31 -13.57 -18.66
C THR A 399 10.61 -14.21 -18.15
N VAL A 400 10.88 -14.09 -16.85
CA VAL A 400 12.05 -14.72 -16.21
C VAL A 400 11.98 -16.24 -16.35
N LEU A 401 10.82 -16.84 -16.08
CA LEU A 401 10.64 -18.27 -16.16
C LEU A 401 10.85 -18.82 -17.57
N GLU A 402 10.40 -18.11 -18.60
CA GLU A 402 10.65 -18.48 -20.01
C GLU A 402 12.14 -18.51 -20.33
N GLU A 403 12.89 -17.48 -19.92
CA GLU A 403 14.33 -17.38 -20.15
C GLU A 403 15.13 -18.41 -19.34
N GLU A 404 14.81 -18.61 -18.07
CA GLU A 404 15.46 -19.63 -17.23
C GLU A 404 15.20 -21.04 -17.75
N ASN A 405 13.99 -21.34 -18.20
CA ASN A 405 13.70 -22.61 -18.86
C ASN A 405 14.54 -22.80 -20.14
N ARG A 406 14.76 -21.74 -20.91
CA ARG A 406 15.57 -21.78 -22.14
C ARG A 406 17.06 -21.97 -21.85
N LEU A 407 17.59 -21.31 -20.82
CA LEU A 407 19.03 -21.24 -20.53
C LEU A 407 19.50 -22.33 -19.56
N LEU A 408 18.77 -22.55 -18.47
CA LEU A 408 19.15 -23.44 -17.36
C LEU A 408 18.39 -24.78 -17.40
N GLY A 409 17.20 -24.76 -18.01
CA GLY A 409 16.33 -25.92 -18.11
C GLY A 409 15.33 -26.04 -16.96
N ASP A 410 14.25 -26.76 -17.22
CA ASP A 410 13.07 -26.84 -16.37
C ASP A 410 13.25 -27.60 -15.03
N LYS A 411 14.45 -28.10 -14.73
CA LYS A 411 14.81 -28.78 -13.47
C LYS A 411 15.86 -28.02 -12.66
N HIS A 412 16.32 -26.87 -13.17
CA HIS A 412 17.30 -26.07 -12.45
C HIS A 412 16.69 -25.50 -11.16
N PRO A 413 17.43 -25.46 -10.02
CA PRO A 413 16.94 -24.91 -8.77
C PRO A 413 16.34 -23.51 -8.92
N ASP A 414 17.02 -22.61 -9.63
CA ASP A 414 16.54 -21.23 -9.84
C ASP A 414 15.21 -21.20 -10.61
N THR A 415 15.07 -22.01 -11.66
CA THR A 415 13.82 -22.15 -12.41
C THR A 415 12.68 -22.64 -11.50
N LEU A 416 12.95 -23.60 -10.61
CA LEU A 416 11.95 -24.08 -9.64
C LEU A 416 11.57 -23.01 -8.62
N VAL A 417 12.53 -22.17 -8.19
CA VAL A 417 12.28 -21.02 -7.31
C VAL A 417 11.39 -20.01 -8.01
N THR A 418 11.71 -19.62 -9.25
CA THR A 418 10.89 -18.69 -10.06
C THR A 418 9.47 -19.22 -10.27
N MET A 419 9.31 -20.51 -10.58
CA MET A 419 7.99 -21.14 -10.68
C MET A 419 7.20 -21.07 -9.37
N GLY A 420 7.87 -21.29 -8.24
CA GLY A 420 7.27 -21.19 -6.91
C GLY A 420 6.81 -19.77 -6.58
N ASN A 421 7.65 -18.77 -6.86
CA ASN A 421 7.34 -17.36 -6.67
C ASN A 421 6.16 -16.94 -7.54
N LEU A 422 6.18 -17.25 -8.84
CA LEU A 422 5.09 -16.96 -9.77
C LEU A 422 3.77 -17.62 -9.33
N ALA A 423 3.82 -18.84 -8.81
CA ALA A 423 2.64 -19.51 -8.28
C ALA A 423 2.08 -18.83 -7.01
N SER A 424 2.96 -18.30 -6.15
CA SER A 424 2.53 -17.48 -5.01
C SER A 424 1.84 -16.22 -5.49
N THR A 425 2.44 -15.49 -6.43
CA THR A 425 1.87 -14.28 -7.02
C THR A 425 0.50 -14.52 -7.66
N TYR A 426 0.32 -15.62 -8.40
CA TYR A 426 -1.01 -15.99 -8.91
C TYR A 426 -2.01 -16.34 -7.81
N SER A 427 -1.55 -16.89 -6.67
CA SER A 427 -2.44 -17.15 -5.54
C SER A 427 -2.91 -15.85 -4.89
N ASP A 428 -2.02 -14.87 -4.77
CA ASP A 428 -2.32 -13.52 -4.26
C ASP A 428 -3.27 -12.75 -5.21
N LEU A 429 -3.17 -12.98 -6.53
CA LEU A 429 -4.15 -12.49 -7.53
C LEU A 429 -5.52 -13.21 -7.48
N GLY A 430 -5.66 -14.28 -6.69
CA GLY A 430 -6.84 -15.15 -6.72
C GLY A 430 -6.92 -16.06 -7.95
N GLU A 431 -5.89 -16.10 -8.81
CA GLU A 431 -5.78 -16.99 -9.97
C GLU A 431 -5.28 -18.39 -9.57
N TYR A 432 -5.94 -19.00 -8.57
CA TYR A 432 -5.56 -20.30 -8.00
C TYR A 432 -5.44 -21.44 -9.03
N GLY A 433 -6.16 -21.32 -10.15
CA GLY A 433 -6.05 -22.24 -11.29
C GLY A 433 -4.63 -22.29 -11.86
N LYS A 434 -4.05 -21.13 -12.19
CA LYS A 434 -2.68 -21.02 -12.73
C LYS A 434 -1.65 -21.40 -11.66
N ALA A 435 -1.83 -20.92 -10.43
CA ALA A 435 -0.98 -21.28 -9.30
C ALA A 435 -0.87 -22.80 -9.11
N SER A 436 -2.00 -23.52 -9.15
CA SER A 436 -2.01 -24.97 -8.94
C SER A 436 -1.27 -25.75 -10.03
N VAL A 437 -1.26 -25.26 -11.28
CA VAL A 437 -0.53 -25.89 -12.39
C VAL A 437 0.98 -25.78 -12.16
N LEU A 438 1.45 -24.58 -11.81
CA LEU A 438 2.86 -24.34 -11.51
C LEU A 438 3.32 -25.11 -10.26
N GLN A 439 2.56 -25.07 -9.18
CA GLN A 439 2.87 -25.81 -7.94
C GLN A 439 2.90 -27.32 -8.16
N MET A 440 2.02 -27.86 -9.01
CA MET A 440 2.05 -29.27 -9.39
C MET A 440 3.34 -29.63 -10.14
N ALA A 441 3.74 -28.80 -11.10
CA ALA A 441 4.97 -29.00 -11.85
C ALA A 441 6.21 -28.91 -10.94
N VAL A 442 6.26 -27.93 -10.03
CA VAL A 442 7.33 -27.82 -9.01
C VAL A 442 7.38 -29.06 -8.13
N LEU A 443 6.23 -29.52 -7.63
CA LEU A 443 6.14 -30.69 -6.78
C LEU A 443 6.64 -31.96 -7.49
N GLU A 444 6.22 -32.20 -8.73
CA GLU A 444 6.66 -33.37 -9.51
C GLU A 444 8.18 -33.36 -9.71
N LYS A 445 8.75 -32.20 -10.04
CA LYS A 445 10.19 -32.03 -10.27
C LYS A 445 10.99 -32.18 -8.98
N GLN A 446 10.54 -31.57 -7.88
CA GLN A 446 11.21 -31.72 -6.57
C GLN A 446 11.16 -33.16 -6.08
N LYS A 447 10.06 -33.90 -6.29
CA LYS A 447 10.00 -35.33 -5.99
C LYS A 447 11.03 -36.14 -6.78
N GLN A 448 11.26 -35.81 -8.05
CA GLN A 448 12.26 -36.48 -8.88
C GLN A 448 13.70 -36.16 -8.42
N ILE A 449 13.97 -34.93 -7.98
CA ILE A 449 15.32 -34.45 -7.64
C ILE A 449 15.71 -34.78 -6.21
N LEU A 450 14.84 -34.46 -5.25
CA LEU A 450 15.11 -34.48 -3.81
C LEU A 450 14.43 -35.66 -3.09
N GLY A 451 13.44 -36.28 -3.73
CA GLY A 451 12.63 -37.37 -3.17
C GLY A 451 11.45 -36.88 -2.34
N ASP A 452 10.49 -37.79 -2.08
CA ASP A 452 9.20 -37.46 -1.43
C ASP A 452 9.31 -36.89 0.00
N ASN A 453 10.45 -37.11 0.68
CA ASN A 453 10.61 -36.75 2.10
C ASN A 453 11.44 -35.47 2.31
N HIS A 454 11.94 -34.83 1.25
CA HIS A 454 12.73 -33.62 1.40
C HIS A 454 11.87 -32.46 1.94
N PRO A 455 12.37 -31.62 2.86
CA PRO A 455 11.63 -30.47 3.38
C PRO A 455 10.99 -29.60 2.29
N ASP A 456 11.73 -29.30 1.22
CA ASP A 456 11.22 -28.49 0.10
C ASP A 456 10.07 -29.19 -0.64
N THR A 457 10.14 -30.51 -0.81
CA THR A 457 9.06 -31.29 -1.41
C THR A 457 7.80 -31.28 -0.54
N LEU A 458 7.96 -31.41 0.79
CA LEU A 458 6.84 -31.30 1.72
C LEU A 458 6.24 -29.88 1.74
N LEU A 459 7.06 -28.84 1.60
CA LEU A 459 6.62 -27.46 1.47
C LEU A 459 5.81 -27.27 0.18
N ALA A 460 6.29 -27.75 -0.96
CA ALA A 460 5.55 -27.69 -2.22
C ALA A 460 4.21 -28.46 -2.17
N MET A 461 4.18 -29.62 -1.48
CA MET A 461 2.93 -30.35 -1.22
C MET A 461 1.94 -29.53 -0.38
N GLY A 462 2.44 -28.86 0.67
CA GLY A 462 1.65 -28.00 1.54
C GLY A 462 1.04 -26.82 0.80
N ASN A 463 1.85 -26.12 -0.01
CA ASN A 463 1.41 -24.99 -0.82
C ASN A 463 0.34 -25.41 -1.85
N LEU A 464 0.59 -26.51 -2.58
CA LEU A 464 -0.40 -27.05 -3.52
C LEU A 464 -1.71 -27.45 -2.83
N ALA A 465 -1.63 -28.00 -1.61
CA ALA A 465 -2.82 -28.36 -0.86
C ALA A 465 -3.62 -27.13 -0.40
N SER A 466 -2.95 -26.04 -0.02
CA SER A 466 -3.60 -24.77 0.30
C SER A 466 -4.36 -24.24 -0.92
N THR A 467 -3.69 -24.12 -2.06
CA THR A 467 -4.30 -23.67 -3.33
C THR A 467 -5.48 -24.56 -3.76
N TYR A 468 -5.41 -25.87 -3.51
CA TYR A 468 -6.55 -26.75 -3.75
C TYR A 468 -7.72 -26.51 -2.79
N SER A 469 -7.47 -26.18 -1.53
CA SER A 469 -8.52 -25.76 -0.60
C SER A 469 -9.18 -24.46 -1.08
N ASP A 470 -8.41 -23.49 -1.57
CA ASP A 470 -8.92 -22.22 -2.09
C ASP A 470 -9.74 -22.41 -3.39
N LEU A 471 -9.37 -23.39 -4.22
CA LEU A 471 -10.16 -23.85 -5.37
C LEU A 471 -11.41 -24.67 -5.01
N GLY A 472 -11.66 -24.94 -3.73
CA GLY A 472 -12.74 -25.83 -3.27
C GLY A 472 -12.52 -27.31 -3.60
N LYS A 473 -11.32 -27.71 -4.04
CA LYS A 473 -10.94 -29.10 -4.34
C LYS A 473 -10.49 -29.82 -3.06
N TYR A 474 -11.35 -29.82 -2.05
CA TYR A 474 -11.03 -30.27 -0.70
C TYR A 474 -10.59 -31.74 -0.62
N GLU A 475 -11.09 -32.62 -1.50
CA GLU A 475 -10.65 -34.01 -1.56
C GLU A 475 -9.16 -34.09 -1.91
N LYS A 476 -8.72 -33.35 -2.94
CA LYS A 476 -7.31 -33.32 -3.36
C LYS A 476 -6.43 -32.67 -2.29
N ALA A 477 -6.90 -31.58 -1.69
CA ALA A 477 -6.19 -30.92 -0.58
C ALA A 477 -5.99 -31.86 0.60
N SER A 478 -7.03 -32.61 0.99
CA SER A 478 -6.98 -33.52 2.15
C SER A 478 -5.97 -34.65 1.99
N VAL A 479 -5.82 -35.19 0.77
CA VAL A 479 -4.83 -36.24 0.47
C VAL A 479 -3.41 -35.71 0.64
N LEU A 480 -3.12 -34.52 0.10
CA LEU A 480 -1.80 -33.90 0.22
C LEU A 480 -1.49 -33.49 1.67
N GLN A 481 -2.44 -32.85 2.36
CA GLN A 481 -2.30 -32.45 3.76
C GLN A 481 -2.07 -33.64 4.69
N MET A 482 -2.77 -34.76 4.46
CA MET A 482 -2.57 -35.99 5.23
C MET A 482 -1.16 -36.55 5.03
N ALA A 483 -0.69 -36.60 3.78
CA ALA A 483 0.67 -37.06 3.48
C ALA A 483 1.72 -36.16 4.13
N VAL A 484 1.57 -34.83 4.05
CA VAL A 484 2.47 -33.88 4.72
C VAL A 484 2.47 -34.08 6.24
N LEU A 485 1.29 -34.22 6.84
CA LEU A 485 1.16 -34.41 8.29
C LEU A 485 1.82 -35.71 8.77
N GLU A 486 1.59 -36.82 8.08
CA GLU A 486 2.18 -38.12 8.44
C GLU A 486 3.72 -38.05 8.37
N LYS A 487 4.26 -37.42 7.32
CA LYS A 487 5.71 -37.27 7.14
C LYS A 487 6.33 -36.31 8.14
N GLN A 488 5.70 -35.17 8.40
CA GLN A 488 6.19 -34.24 9.42
C GLN A 488 6.21 -34.87 10.82
N LYS A 489 5.22 -35.72 11.16
CA LYS A 489 5.24 -36.51 12.40
C LYS A 489 6.42 -37.49 12.46
N GLN A 490 6.73 -38.15 11.35
CA GLN A 490 7.87 -39.07 11.26
C GLN A 490 9.22 -38.35 11.43
N ILE A 491 9.37 -37.15 10.86
CA ILE A 491 10.65 -36.41 10.83
C ILE A 491 10.87 -35.58 12.11
N LEU A 492 9.87 -34.80 12.52
CA LEU A 492 10.01 -33.78 13.55
C LEU A 492 9.49 -34.26 14.93
N GLY A 493 8.83 -35.42 14.97
CA GLY A 493 8.15 -35.94 16.15
C GLY A 493 6.86 -35.17 16.48
N ASP A 494 5.97 -35.79 17.25
CA ASP A 494 4.58 -35.32 17.47
C ASP A 494 4.41 -33.92 18.10
N ASN A 495 5.50 -33.32 18.61
CA ASN A 495 5.44 -32.06 19.37
C ASN A 495 5.90 -30.82 18.57
N HIS A 496 6.26 -30.96 17.28
CA HIS A 496 6.76 -29.82 16.51
C HIS A 496 5.64 -28.81 16.16
N PRO A 497 5.85 -27.48 16.30
CA PRO A 497 4.83 -26.47 16.01
C PRO A 497 4.20 -26.56 14.61
N HIS A 498 4.98 -26.89 13.57
CA HIS A 498 4.46 -27.09 12.20
C HIS A 498 3.38 -28.19 12.10
N ILE A 499 3.40 -29.20 12.98
CA ILE A 499 2.38 -30.26 13.00
C ILE A 499 1.03 -29.68 13.43
N LEU A 500 1.00 -28.73 14.36
CA LEU A 500 -0.25 -28.09 14.80
C LEU A 500 -0.89 -27.29 13.66
N LEU A 501 -0.08 -26.62 12.84
CA LEU A 501 -0.54 -25.90 11.65
C LEU A 501 -1.12 -26.88 10.62
N ALA A 502 -0.38 -27.96 10.31
CA ALA A 502 -0.82 -28.98 9.37
C ALA A 502 -2.12 -29.67 9.82
N MET A 503 -2.26 -29.97 11.11
CA MET A 503 -3.49 -30.53 11.70
C MET A 503 -4.66 -29.55 11.63
N GLY A 504 -4.42 -28.27 11.90
CA GLY A 504 -5.44 -27.22 11.78
C GLY A 504 -5.97 -27.07 10.36
N ASN A 505 -5.07 -27.04 9.38
CA ASN A 505 -5.43 -26.93 7.96
C ASN A 505 -6.21 -28.16 7.49
N LEU A 506 -5.74 -29.37 7.85
CA LEU A 506 -6.45 -30.62 7.52
C LEU A 506 -7.83 -30.69 8.19
N ALA A 507 -7.97 -30.22 9.43
CA ALA A 507 -9.26 -30.18 10.11
C ALA A 507 -10.24 -29.20 9.46
N SER A 508 -9.74 -28.05 8.98
CA SER A 508 -10.54 -27.09 8.23
C SER A 508 -11.03 -27.71 6.91
N THR A 509 -10.14 -28.36 6.15
CA THR A 509 -10.49 -29.10 4.92
C THR A 509 -11.52 -30.20 5.19
N TYR A 510 -11.39 -30.97 6.27
CA TYR A 510 -12.41 -31.96 6.64
C TYR A 510 -13.74 -31.34 7.02
N SER A 511 -13.74 -30.16 7.65
CA SER A 511 -14.97 -29.44 7.96
C SER A 511 -15.70 -29.01 6.69
N HIS A 512 -14.96 -28.55 5.67
CA HIS A 512 -15.53 -28.23 4.34
C HIS A 512 -16.07 -29.45 3.60
N LEU A 513 -15.45 -30.63 3.78
CA LEU A 513 -15.95 -31.91 3.27
C LEU A 513 -17.14 -32.47 4.07
N GLY A 514 -17.62 -31.79 5.11
CA GLY A 514 -18.66 -32.29 6.02
C GLY A 514 -18.20 -33.46 6.91
N GLN A 515 -16.90 -33.78 6.93
CA GLN A 515 -16.31 -34.85 7.75
C GLN A 515 -15.98 -34.34 9.16
N TYR A 516 -16.98 -33.77 9.84
CA TYR A 516 -16.81 -33.07 11.11
C TYR A 516 -16.22 -33.96 12.22
N GLY A 517 -16.50 -35.27 12.21
CA GLY A 517 -15.91 -36.20 13.19
C GLY A 517 -14.40 -36.38 13.04
N LYS A 518 -13.85 -36.32 11.82
CA LYS A 518 -12.39 -36.30 11.62
C LYS A 518 -11.79 -34.94 11.98
N ALA A 519 -12.51 -33.86 11.68
CA ALA A 519 -12.09 -32.52 12.02
C ALA A 519 -12.00 -32.30 13.54
N SER A 520 -12.98 -32.79 14.31
CA SER A 520 -13.02 -32.63 15.78
C SER A 520 -11.85 -33.35 16.47
N VAL A 521 -11.49 -34.56 16.02
CA VAL A 521 -10.34 -35.30 16.54
C VAL A 521 -9.03 -34.51 16.36
N LEU A 522 -8.82 -33.95 15.16
CA LEU A 522 -7.64 -33.13 14.88
C LEU A 522 -7.65 -31.81 15.68
N GLN A 523 -8.78 -31.12 15.72
CA GLN A 523 -8.93 -29.85 16.45
C GLN A 523 -8.74 -30.03 17.97
N MET A 524 -9.24 -31.12 18.54
CA MET A 524 -9.04 -31.46 19.96
C MET A 524 -7.56 -31.68 20.28
N ALA A 525 -6.85 -32.42 19.44
CA ALA A 525 -5.41 -32.61 19.61
C ALA A 525 -4.61 -31.29 19.48
N VAL A 526 -5.01 -30.40 18.54
CA VAL A 526 -4.42 -29.05 18.44
C VAL A 526 -4.70 -28.21 19.68
N LEU A 527 -5.93 -28.26 20.19
CA LEU A 527 -6.35 -27.51 21.37
C LEU A 527 -5.55 -27.95 22.61
N GLU A 528 -5.46 -29.25 22.88
CA GLU A 528 -4.73 -29.78 24.03
C GLU A 528 -3.26 -29.35 24.02
N LYS A 529 -2.61 -29.37 22.84
CA LYS A 529 -1.23 -28.90 22.71
C LYS A 529 -1.09 -27.39 22.88
N ARG A 530 -2.02 -26.59 22.34
CA ARG A 530 -2.00 -25.13 22.55
C ARG A 530 -2.18 -24.76 24.03
N LYS A 531 -3.05 -25.47 24.76
CA LYS A 531 -3.18 -25.33 26.21
C LYS A 531 -1.86 -25.59 26.94
N GLN A 532 -1.16 -26.66 26.58
CA GLN A 532 0.13 -27.02 27.19
C GLN A 532 1.24 -25.98 26.93
N ILE A 533 1.31 -25.42 25.71
CA ILE A 533 2.41 -24.53 25.29
C ILE A 533 2.13 -23.07 25.65
N LEU A 534 0.94 -22.58 25.33
CA LEU A 534 0.59 -21.16 25.39
C LEU A 534 -0.30 -20.81 26.59
N GLY A 535 -0.85 -21.84 27.26
CA GLY A 535 -1.84 -21.68 28.31
C GLY A 535 -3.26 -21.52 27.79
N ASP A 536 -4.23 -21.64 28.70
CA ASP A 536 -5.66 -21.60 28.40
C ASP A 536 -6.15 -20.23 27.88
N ASN A 537 -5.46 -19.15 28.27
CA ASN A 537 -5.90 -17.78 28.00
C ASN A 537 -5.32 -17.19 26.70
N HIS A 538 -4.40 -17.90 26.02
CA HIS A 538 -3.76 -17.35 24.83
C HIS A 538 -4.78 -17.18 23.69
N PRO A 539 -4.76 -16.07 22.91
CA PRO A 539 -5.69 -15.84 21.82
C PRO A 539 -5.83 -17.02 20.85
N SER A 540 -4.71 -17.64 20.46
CA SER A 540 -4.69 -18.84 19.61
C SER A 540 -5.33 -20.08 20.24
N THR A 541 -5.32 -20.21 21.57
CA THR A 541 -5.99 -21.30 22.30
C THR A 541 -7.51 -21.07 22.29
N LEU A 542 -7.94 -19.85 22.59
CA LEU A 542 -9.37 -19.46 22.54
C LEU A 542 -9.95 -19.59 21.11
N LEU A 543 -9.17 -19.26 20.08
CA LEU A 543 -9.57 -19.45 18.68
C LEU A 543 -9.76 -20.94 18.36
N ALA A 544 -8.86 -21.81 18.85
CA ALA A 544 -8.99 -23.25 18.65
C ALA A 544 -10.24 -23.82 19.34
N MET A 545 -10.55 -23.37 20.57
CA MET A 545 -11.78 -23.73 21.28
C MET A 545 -13.03 -23.33 20.50
N GLY A 546 -13.10 -22.07 20.02
CA GLY A 546 -14.24 -21.61 19.24
C GLY A 546 -14.43 -22.36 17.92
N ASN A 547 -13.34 -22.72 17.24
CA ASN A 547 -13.40 -23.55 16.04
C ASN A 547 -13.91 -24.97 16.33
N LEU A 548 -13.46 -25.57 17.44
CA LEU A 548 -13.92 -26.87 17.88
C LEU A 548 -15.41 -26.86 18.27
N ALA A 549 -15.87 -25.83 18.99
CA ALA A 549 -17.28 -25.66 19.33
C ALA A 549 -18.18 -25.56 18.09
N ARG A 550 -17.74 -24.82 17.08
CA ARG A 550 -18.45 -24.75 15.79
C ARG A 550 -18.52 -26.12 15.10
N THR A 551 -17.45 -26.91 15.14
CA THR A 551 -17.44 -28.27 14.60
C THR A 551 -18.41 -29.18 15.34
N TYR A 552 -18.47 -29.09 16.68
CA TYR A 552 -19.45 -29.83 17.49
C TYR A 552 -20.89 -29.41 17.21
N THR A 553 -21.14 -28.12 17.03
CA THR A 553 -22.45 -27.60 16.60
C THR A 553 -22.88 -28.23 15.26
N ASN A 554 -21.96 -28.37 14.31
CA ASN A 554 -22.24 -29.00 13.01
C ASN A 554 -22.42 -30.52 13.11
N LEU A 555 -21.85 -31.17 14.13
CA LEU A 555 -22.11 -32.59 14.47
C LEU A 555 -23.48 -32.80 15.15
N GLY A 556 -24.12 -31.73 15.62
CA GLY A 556 -25.31 -31.80 16.47
C GLY A 556 -25.00 -32.08 17.95
N GLU A 557 -23.72 -32.07 18.34
CA GLU A 557 -23.28 -32.25 19.73
C GLU A 557 -23.27 -30.90 20.46
N TYR A 558 -24.46 -30.32 20.63
CA TYR A 558 -24.60 -28.94 21.12
C TYR A 558 -24.15 -28.74 22.57
N GLU A 559 -24.26 -29.76 23.44
CA GLU A 559 -23.78 -29.71 24.83
C GLU A 559 -22.25 -29.49 24.89
N HIS A 560 -21.50 -30.27 24.11
CA HIS A 560 -20.05 -30.10 23.99
C HIS A 560 -19.67 -28.75 23.37
N ALA A 561 -20.45 -28.26 22.40
CA ALA A 561 -20.25 -26.93 21.83
C ALA A 561 -20.45 -25.82 22.88
N SER A 562 -21.50 -25.90 23.70
CA SER A 562 -21.78 -24.90 24.74
C SER A 562 -20.68 -24.84 25.79
N ASP A 563 -20.12 -25.98 26.23
CA ASP A 563 -19.03 -26.00 27.22
C ASP A 563 -17.82 -25.17 26.74
N PHE A 564 -17.41 -25.35 25.48
CA PHE A 564 -16.31 -24.59 24.90
C PHE A 564 -16.67 -23.11 24.68
N GLU A 565 -17.90 -22.80 24.24
CA GLU A 565 -18.35 -21.43 24.00
C GLU A 565 -18.46 -20.62 25.30
N ILE A 566 -18.95 -21.22 26.38
CA ILE A 566 -18.98 -20.61 27.72
C ILE A 566 -17.56 -20.26 28.18
N ALA A 567 -16.64 -21.22 28.09
CA ALA A 567 -15.24 -21.00 28.46
C ALA A 567 -14.60 -19.86 27.64
N VAL A 568 -14.83 -19.82 26.32
CA VAL A 568 -14.32 -18.73 25.45
C VAL A 568 -14.93 -17.39 25.83
N LEU A 569 -16.24 -17.35 26.11
CA LEU A 569 -16.96 -16.13 26.46
C LEU A 569 -16.45 -15.53 27.78
N GLU A 570 -16.35 -16.34 28.84
CA GLU A 570 -15.85 -15.90 30.14
C GLU A 570 -14.45 -15.28 30.03
N LYS A 571 -13.56 -15.90 29.26
CA LYS A 571 -12.19 -15.39 29.06
C LYS A 571 -12.16 -14.11 28.24
N ARG A 572 -12.96 -14.02 27.17
CA ARG A 572 -13.03 -12.78 26.37
C ARG A 572 -13.58 -11.60 27.17
N LYS A 573 -14.58 -11.84 28.02
CA LYS A 573 -15.06 -10.83 28.98
C LYS A 573 -13.95 -10.34 29.91
N GLN A 574 -13.14 -11.25 30.45
CA GLN A 574 -12.02 -10.90 31.34
C GLN A 574 -10.91 -10.09 30.64
N ILE A 575 -10.56 -10.44 29.40
CA ILE A 575 -9.40 -9.86 28.69
C ILE A 575 -9.77 -8.58 27.93
N LEU A 576 -10.88 -8.60 27.18
CA LEU A 576 -11.25 -7.55 26.22
C LEU A 576 -12.40 -6.67 26.73
N GLY A 577 -13.07 -7.10 27.80
CA GLY A 577 -14.29 -6.47 28.30
C GLY A 577 -15.56 -6.91 27.55
N ASP A 578 -16.71 -6.58 28.13
CA ASP A 578 -18.02 -6.99 27.63
C ASP A 578 -18.40 -6.40 26.26
N ASN A 579 -17.87 -5.21 25.95
CA ASN A 579 -18.25 -4.45 24.75
C ASN A 579 -17.40 -4.76 23.52
N HIS A 580 -16.33 -5.54 23.65
CA HIS A 580 -15.43 -5.82 22.53
C HIS A 580 -16.16 -6.63 21.44
N PRO A 581 -15.98 -6.33 20.14
CA PRO A 581 -16.66 -7.04 19.05
C PRO A 581 -16.54 -8.58 19.13
N SER A 582 -15.34 -9.08 19.44
CA SER A 582 -15.08 -10.52 19.66
C SER A 582 -15.82 -11.13 20.84
N THR A 583 -16.12 -10.36 21.89
CA THR A 583 -16.92 -10.82 23.05
C THR A 583 -18.40 -10.92 22.65
N LEU A 584 -18.93 -9.90 21.97
CA LEU A 584 -20.30 -9.90 21.45
C LEU A 584 -20.53 -11.03 20.42
N LEU A 585 -19.53 -11.33 19.59
CA LEU A 585 -19.60 -12.46 18.66
C LEU A 585 -19.67 -13.81 19.40
N ALA A 586 -18.90 -13.98 20.48
CA ALA A 586 -18.94 -15.20 21.29
C ALA A 586 -20.31 -15.39 21.97
N MET A 587 -20.90 -14.31 22.50
CA MET A 587 -22.26 -14.33 23.07
C MET A 587 -23.29 -14.76 22.02
N GLY A 588 -23.23 -14.18 20.81
CA GLY A 588 -24.16 -14.54 19.73
C GLY A 588 -24.04 -15.98 19.26
N ASN A 589 -22.82 -16.54 19.24
CA ASN A 589 -22.61 -17.95 18.92
C ASN A 589 -23.22 -18.86 20.00
N LEU A 590 -22.96 -18.56 21.28
CA LEU A 590 -23.50 -19.31 22.41
C LEU A 590 -25.04 -19.26 22.44
N ALA A 591 -25.64 -18.09 22.20
CA ALA A 591 -27.09 -17.97 22.11
C ALA A 591 -27.71 -18.84 21.00
N ARG A 592 -27.03 -18.91 19.85
CA ARG A 592 -27.45 -19.80 18.76
C ARG A 592 -27.35 -21.26 19.15
N THR A 593 -26.30 -21.65 19.88
CA THR A 593 -26.14 -23.01 20.40
C THR A 593 -27.25 -23.36 21.41
N TYR A 594 -27.58 -22.46 22.33
CA TYR A 594 -28.72 -22.62 23.24
C TYR A 594 -30.07 -22.72 22.50
N THR A 595 -30.27 -21.94 21.45
CA THR A 595 -31.45 -22.07 20.58
C THR A 595 -31.55 -23.47 19.97
N ASN A 596 -30.42 -24.07 19.57
CA ASN A 596 -30.41 -25.43 19.02
C ASN A 596 -30.62 -26.51 20.10
N LEU A 597 -30.21 -26.25 21.36
CA LEU A 597 -30.52 -27.10 22.52
C LEU A 597 -31.99 -27.01 22.94
N GLY A 598 -32.74 -26.01 22.48
CA GLY A 598 -34.09 -25.71 22.93
C GLY A 598 -34.16 -24.87 24.21
N GLU A 599 -33.01 -24.36 24.69
CA GLU A 599 -32.91 -23.47 25.85
C GLU A 599 -33.11 -22.02 25.44
N TYR A 600 -34.32 -21.70 24.95
CA TYR A 600 -34.61 -20.40 24.34
C TYR A 600 -34.55 -19.22 25.32
N GLU A 601 -34.84 -19.44 26.61
CA GLU A 601 -34.72 -18.39 27.63
C GLU A 601 -33.26 -17.91 27.77
N HIS A 602 -32.31 -18.85 27.93
CA HIS A 602 -30.88 -18.53 27.99
C HIS A 602 -30.37 -17.90 26.69
N ALA A 603 -30.85 -18.35 25.52
CA ALA A 603 -30.53 -17.72 24.24
C ALA A 603 -31.00 -16.26 24.19
N SER A 604 -32.22 -15.98 24.65
CA SER A 604 -32.80 -14.63 24.63
C SER A 604 -32.02 -13.64 25.49
N ASP A 605 -31.56 -14.05 26.69
CA ASP A 605 -30.76 -13.19 27.58
C ASP A 605 -29.47 -12.70 26.90
N PHE A 606 -28.75 -13.60 26.22
CA PHE A 606 -27.53 -13.26 25.48
C PHE A 606 -27.83 -12.40 24.25
N GLU A 607 -28.91 -12.69 23.51
CA GLU A 607 -29.30 -11.94 22.31
C GLU A 607 -29.74 -10.51 22.64
N ILE A 608 -30.47 -10.30 23.74
CA ILE A 608 -30.85 -8.97 24.25
C ILE A 608 -29.59 -8.17 24.58
N ALA A 609 -28.66 -8.76 25.35
CA ALA A 609 -27.41 -8.09 25.72
C ALA A 609 -26.58 -7.69 24.48
N VAL A 610 -26.48 -8.57 23.48
CA VAL A 610 -25.77 -8.27 22.21
C VAL A 610 -26.47 -7.17 21.43
N LEU A 611 -27.80 -7.19 21.36
CA LEU A 611 -28.59 -6.20 20.63
C LEU A 611 -28.44 -4.80 21.24
N GLU A 612 -28.60 -4.67 22.56
CA GLU A 612 -28.45 -3.38 23.25
C GLU A 612 -27.07 -2.75 23.01
N LYS A 613 -26.00 -3.56 23.07
CA LYS A 613 -24.64 -3.08 22.82
C LYS A 613 -24.40 -2.70 21.37
N ARG A 614 -24.90 -3.48 20.41
CA ARG A 614 -24.78 -3.14 18.98
C ARG A 614 -25.52 -1.86 18.62
N LYS A 615 -26.71 -1.63 19.22
CA LYS A 615 -27.42 -0.34 19.08
C LYS A 615 -26.59 0.83 19.60
N GLN A 616 -25.94 0.68 20.76
CA GLN A 616 -25.10 1.74 21.35
C GLN A 616 -23.86 2.06 20.51
N ILE A 617 -23.22 1.04 19.92
CA ILE A 617 -21.93 1.20 19.23
C ILE A 617 -22.09 1.54 17.74
N LEU A 618 -22.99 0.82 17.04
CA LEU A 618 -23.12 0.87 15.59
C LEU A 618 -24.38 1.61 15.12
N GLY A 619 -25.29 1.93 16.06
CA GLY A 619 -26.60 2.47 15.75
C GLY A 619 -27.63 1.42 15.31
N ASP A 620 -28.88 1.85 15.25
CA ASP A 620 -30.03 0.97 14.95
C ASP A 620 -30.05 0.43 13.51
N ASN A 621 -29.45 1.16 12.56
CA ASN A 621 -29.53 0.83 11.14
C ASN A 621 -28.41 -0.09 10.65
N HIS A 622 -27.38 -0.36 11.47
CA HIS A 622 -26.23 -1.14 11.03
C HIS A 622 -26.64 -2.60 10.72
N PRO A 623 -26.12 -3.23 9.64
CA PRO A 623 -26.48 -4.60 9.25
C PRO A 623 -26.36 -5.63 10.39
N SER A 624 -25.29 -5.54 11.19
CA SER A 624 -25.09 -6.40 12.36
C SER A 624 -26.10 -6.20 13.49
N THR A 625 -26.65 -4.98 13.65
CA THR A 625 -27.73 -4.69 14.62
C THR A 625 -29.04 -5.31 14.14
N LEU A 626 -29.37 -5.14 12.85
CA LEU A 626 -30.55 -5.75 12.23
C LEU A 626 -30.50 -7.28 12.24
N LEU A 627 -29.31 -7.88 12.09
CA LEU A 627 -29.11 -9.31 12.21
C LEU A 627 -29.38 -9.80 13.64
N ALA A 628 -28.91 -9.07 14.66
CA ALA A 628 -29.17 -9.41 16.06
C ALA A 628 -30.67 -9.33 16.40
N MET A 629 -31.36 -8.29 15.92
CA MET A 629 -32.83 -8.18 16.05
C MET A 629 -33.55 -9.37 15.42
N GLY A 630 -33.15 -9.76 14.20
CA GLY A 630 -33.77 -10.90 13.51
C GLY A 630 -33.53 -12.25 14.21
N ASN A 631 -32.36 -12.43 14.82
CA ASN A 631 -32.08 -13.63 15.62
C ASN A 631 -32.94 -13.67 16.89
N LEU A 632 -33.01 -12.56 17.63
CA LEU A 632 -33.84 -12.43 18.83
C LEU A 632 -35.33 -12.64 18.52
N ALA A 633 -35.82 -12.08 17.42
CA ALA A 633 -37.20 -12.28 16.99
C ALA A 633 -37.52 -13.77 16.74
N ARG A 634 -36.60 -14.47 16.07
CA ARG A 634 -36.73 -15.92 15.83
C ARG A 634 -36.74 -16.71 17.14
N THR A 635 -35.92 -16.32 18.12
CA THR A 635 -35.91 -16.93 19.46
C THR A 635 -37.24 -16.70 20.18
N TYR A 636 -37.82 -15.49 20.10
CA TYR A 636 -39.16 -15.20 20.63
C TYR A 636 -40.26 -16.01 19.93
N THR A 637 -40.19 -16.21 18.60
CA THR A 637 -41.11 -17.11 17.89
C THR A 637 -41.04 -18.53 18.47
N ASN A 638 -39.84 -19.03 18.80
CA ASN A 638 -39.66 -20.35 19.37
C ASN A 638 -40.15 -20.45 20.83
N LEU A 639 -40.09 -19.35 21.59
CA LEU A 639 -40.68 -19.22 22.93
C LEU A 639 -42.22 -19.13 22.90
N GLY A 640 -42.82 -18.89 21.73
CA GLY A 640 -44.25 -18.62 21.60
C GLY A 640 -44.64 -17.16 21.89
N GLU A 641 -43.67 -16.27 22.07
CA GLU A 641 -43.87 -14.83 22.29
C GLU A 641 -44.01 -14.09 20.95
N TYR A 642 -45.05 -14.44 20.19
CA TYR A 642 -45.19 -14.00 18.81
C TYR A 642 -45.40 -12.49 18.65
N GLU A 643 -45.99 -11.81 19.64
CA GLU A 643 -46.15 -10.35 19.63
C GLU A 643 -44.78 -9.65 19.66
N HIS A 644 -43.91 -10.02 20.62
CA HIS A 644 -42.54 -9.51 20.71
C HIS A 644 -41.70 -9.84 19.48
N ALA A 645 -41.84 -11.06 18.93
CA ALA A 645 -41.18 -11.44 17.67
C ALA A 645 -41.60 -10.52 16.51
N SER A 646 -42.91 -10.24 16.39
CA SER A 646 -43.45 -9.43 15.30
C SER A 646 -42.95 -7.99 15.34
N ASP A 647 -42.81 -7.37 16.52
CA ASP A 647 -42.29 -6.01 16.67
C ASP A 647 -40.87 -5.88 16.11
N PHE A 648 -39.99 -6.82 16.45
CA PHE A 648 -38.62 -6.86 15.92
C PHE A 648 -38.58 -7.16 14.43
N GLU A 649 -39.40 -8.10 13.94
CA GLU A 649 -39.46 -8.47 12.51
C GLU A 649 -39.97 -7.31 11.63
N ILE A 650 -40.97 -6.55 12.10
CA ILE A 650 -41.46 -5.34 11.42
C ILE A 650 -40.34 -4.30 11.32
N ALA A 651 -39.66 -4.01 12.44
CA ALA A 651 -38.57 -3.06 12.45
C ALA A 651 -37.42 -3.46 11.50
N VAL A 652 -37.04 -4.74 11.48
CA VAL A 652 -36.01 -5.27 10.56
C VAL A 652 -36.47 -5.15 9.11
N LEU A 653 -37.73 -5.49 8.81
CA LEU A 653 -38.28 -5.44 7.46
C LEU A 653 -38.32 -4.02 6.91
N GLU A 654 -38.87 -3.06 7.67
CA GLU A 654 -38.94 -1.65 7.25
C GLU A 654 -37.56 -1.09 6.95
N LYS A 655 -36.57 -1.38 7.80
CA LYS A 655 -35.19 -0.91 7.60
C LYS A 655 -34.51 -1.58 6.41
N ARG A 656 -34.67 -2.90 6.23
CA ARG A 656 -34.11 -3.58 5.04
C ARG A 656 -34.73 -3.09 3.73
N LYS A 657 -36.03 -2.77 3.72
CA LYS A 657 -36.67 -2.12 2.57
C LYS A 657 -36.06 -0.76 2.26
N GLN A 658 -35.82 0.07 3.27
CA GLN A 658 -35.21 1.39 3.10
C GLN A 658 -33.77 1.32 2.56
N ILE A 659 -32.96 0.37 3.06
CA ILE A 659 -31.53 0.29 2.75
C ILE A 659 -31.25 -0.52 1.48
N LEU A 660 -31.90 -1.67 1.32
CA LEU A 660 -31.57 -2.67 0.28
C LEU A 660 -32.64 -2.75 -0.83
N GLY A 661 -33.80 -2.12 -0.63
CA GLY A 661 -34.97 -2.23 -1.49
C GLY A 661 -35.83 -3.47 -1.23
N ASP A 662 -37.03 -3.46 -1.81
CA ASP A 662 -38.06 -4.49 -1.59
C ASP A 662 -37.66 -5.89 -2.10
N ASN A 663 -36.87 -5.96 -3.17
CA ASN A 663 -36.54 -7.20 -3.87
C ASN A 663 -35.23 -7.87 -3.39
N HIS A 664 -34.53 -7.28 -2.42
CA HIS A 664 -33.28 -7.86 -1.93
C HIS A 664 -33.55 -9.19 -1.19
N PRO A 665 -32.73 -10.25 -1.37
CA PRO A 665 -32.95 -11.55 -0.74
C PRO A 665 -33.15 -11.50 0.78
N HIS A 666 -32.40 -10.65 1.48
CA HIS A 666 -32.57 -10.45 2.93
C HIS A 666 -33.87 -9.72 3.33
N THR A 667 -34.42 -8.86 2.46
CA THR A 667 -35.72 -8.21 2.67
C THR A 667 -36.83 -9.24 2.51
N LEU A 668 -36.76 -10.07 1.46
CA LEU A 668 -37.70 -11.17 1.22
C LEU A 668 -37.68 -12.21 2.36
N LEU A 669 -36.49 -12.56 2.88
CA LEU A 669 -36.36 -13.43 4.04
C LEU A 669 -37.06 -12.84 5.28
N ALA A 670 -36.89 -11.53 5.53
CA ALA A 670 -37.55 -10.85 6.66
C ALA A 670 -39.08 -10.86 6.51
N MET A 671 -39.60 -10.64 5.30
CA MET A 671 -41.04 -10.79 5.01
C MET A 671 -41.54 -12.21 5.30
N GLY A 672 -40.79 -13.23 4.87
CA GLY A 672 -41.14 -14.63 5.10
C GLY A 672 -41.17 -14.99 6.58
N ASN A 673 -40.21 -14.49 7.37
CA ASN A 673 -40.19 -14.68 8.82
C ASN A 673 -41.40 -14.02 9.49
N LEU A 674 -41.69 -12.76 9.16
CA LEU A 674 -42.85 -12.03 9.68
C LEU A 674 -44.18 -12.72 9.32
N ALA A 675 -44.32 -13.19 8.08
CA ALA A 675 -45.50 -13.93 7.64
C ALA A 675 -45.70 -15.23 8.43
N ARG A 676 -44.60 -15.94 8.73
CA ARG A 676 -44.64 -17.14 9.58
C ARG A 676 -45.07 -16.79 11.00
N THR A 677 -44.53 -15.73 11.61
CA THR A 677 -44.94 -15.28 12.95
C THR A 677 -46.42 -14.87 12.98
N TYR A 678 -46.91 -14.15 11.97
CA TYR A 678 -48.33 -13.81 11.85
C TYR A 678 -49.24 -15.01 11.63
N SER A 679 -48.78 -16.08 10.98
CA SER A 679 -49.56 -17.31 10.89
C SER A 679 -49.81 -17.97 12.25
N HIS A 680 -48.91 -17.76 13.22
CA HIS A 680 -49.09 -18.21 14.60
C HIS A 680 -49.99 -17.26 15.42
N LEU A 681 -49.93 -15.94 15.17
CA LEU A 681 -50.80 -14.94 15.82
C LEU A 681 -52.25 -14.95 15.29
N GLY A 682 -52.42 -15.32 14.02
CA GLY A 682 -53.71 -15.31 13.31
C GLY A 682 -54.44 -16.65 13.28
N GLY A 683 -54.16 -17.56 14.23
CA GLY A 683 -54.79 -18.87 14.31
C GLY A 683 -56.30 -18.84 14.62
N VAL A 684 -57.11 -18.60 13.58
CA VAL A 684 -58.45 -19.19 13.37
C VAL A 684 -58.51 -19.70 11.94
#